data_AF-A0AAD9EUK9-F1
#
_entry.id   AF-A0AAD9EUK9-F1
#
_cell.length_a   1.000
_cell.length_b   1.000
_cell.length_c   1.000
_cell.angle_alpha   90.00
_cell.angle_beta   90.00
_cell.angle_gamma   90.00
#
_symmetry.space_group_name_H-M   'P 1'
#
loop_
_entity.id
_entity.type
_entity.pdbx_description
1 polymer ?
#
loop_
_entity_poly.entity_id
_entity_poly.type
_entity_poly.pdbx_seq_one_letter_code
_entity_poly.pdbx_strand_id
1 'polypeptide(L)'
;MAGRRVVVFPSSAELGPVLAQLVTSRAEKAIASHGRFTLGLSGGSLVSMLGKELPALPDLDCSKWVVGFCDERLVPFDDPESTYGLYKGQLFSKLNIPDSGILTIDSSLPVNECAEDYTRKLKEAFPDDKFPVFDLLLLGMGPDGHTCSLFPDHPLLEETKKIVAPISDSPKPPPQRVTMTFPVVNSARCAAFVSTGGSKAPVLKEVLEGREGPAYPAARVVPTNGELFWLVDDPAASTLTIQERWSPESELLAPRVLVALICRNSEHSLPYFLGNIERLNYPKDRMALWVATDHNKDNTTVILRDWLVKMQNLYHYVEWRPKEEPQGYRDEDGPKQWTDLRYEHVMKLRQAALVSAREMWADYFMLADCDNLLTNPDMLWKLMGENKTIIAPMLESRAAYSNFWCAMTSQGYYKRTPAYLPIRKHVRKGCFAVPMVHSTFLIDLRKEASRQLVFHPPHPEYSWAFDDIIVFAFSARMADVQMFVCNKETYGNLPVPLRSHNTLQDEADSFLHSLLEVNVRNPPVMPSKYVPVPTKQPDKLGFDEVFMINLQRRTDRRERMMSTLYEQKITCKVIAAVDGTMNISEVHNLGIHMLPGYNDPYHNRPLTKGELGCFLSHYNIWKEIVERRLETSLVIEDDLRFEIFFKRRLMNLMKEVEDEGLDWDLIYIGRKRMQVDRPEKAVPNIHNLVEADYSYWTLGYMMSLQGAEKLLKAEPLKRILPVDEFLPIMFNKHPVSDYMEQFETRDLKAFSAEPLLVYPTHYTGDSGYISDTETSTVWDNDKVRTDWDRGRTGKTGEQAEISTEAQNSDVLQSPLDSAAREEL
;
A
#
# COMPACT_ATOMS: atom_id res chain seq x y z
N MET A 1 -12.96 -26.84 -4.73
CA MET A 1 -14.40 -27.22 -4.78
C MET A 1 -15.18 -25.96 -5.04
N ALA A 2 -16.14 -25.97 -5.96
CA ALA A 2 -16.95 -24.79 -6.29
C ALA A 2 -17.55 -24.18 -5.01
N GLY A 3 -17.31 -22.89 -4.78
CA GLY A 3 -17.76 -22.20 -3.58
C GLY A 3 -19.27 -21.98 -3.61
N ARG A 4 -20.01 -22.79 -2.87
CA ARG A 4 -21.44 -22.56 -2.57
C ARG A 4 -21.57 -21.27 -1.74
N ARG A 5 -22.33 -20.28 -2.25
CA ARG A 5 -22.60 -19.00 -1.57
C ARG A 5 -24.07 -18.89 -1.18
N VAL A 6 -24.37 -18.53 0.07
CA VAL A 6 -25.74 -18.39 0.58
C VAL A 6 -25.96 -16.95 1.00
N VAL A 7 -26.82 -16.22 0.29
CA VAL A 7 -27.09 -14.80 0.48
C VAL A 7 -28.54 -14.61 0.93
N VAL A 8 -28.73 -14.04 2.12
CA VAL A 8 -30.04 -13.88 2.79
C VAL A 8 -30.54 -12.43 2.71
N PHE A 9 -31.68 -12.18 2.07
CA PHE A 9 -32.27 -10.85 1.89
C PHE A 9 -33.40 -10.60 2.89
N PRO A 10 -33.67 -9.34 3.31
CA PRO A 10 -34.78 -9.04 4.20
C PRO A 10 -36.14 -9.53 3.68
N SER A 11 -36.38 -9.37 2.37
CA SER A 11 -37.58 -9.88 1.72
C SER A 11 -37.34 -10.16 0.23
N SER A 12 -38.37 -10.70 -0.43
CA SER A 12 -38.38 -10.84 -1.89
C SER A 12 -38.23 -9.50 -2.63
N ALA A 13 -38.59 -8.38 -2.01
CA ALA A 13 -38.50 -7.06 -2.63
C ALA A 13 -37.05 -6.59 -2.81
N GLU A 14 -36.17 -6.92 -1.87
CA GLU A 14 -34.74 -6.63 -1.96
C GLU A 14 -33.99 -7.68 -2.80
N LEU A 15 -34.44 -8.94 -2.74
CA LEU A 15 -33.86 -10.02 -3.53
C LEU A 15 -34.04 -9.79 -5.04
N GLY A 16 -35.23 -9.35 -5.46
CA GLY A 16 -35.61 -9.21 -6.86
C GLY A 16 -34.63 -8.37 -7.71
N PRO A 17 -34.33 -7.12 -7.32
CA PRO A 17 -33.37 -6.28 -8.04
C PRO A 17 -31.97 -6.90 -8.14
N VAL A 18 -31.52 -7.60 -7.10
CA VAL A 18 -30.21 -8.26 -7.11
C VAL A 18 -30.20 -9.49 -8.02
N LEU A 19 -31.30 -10.25 -8.07
CA LEU A 19 -31.47 -11.32 -9.04
C LEU A 19 -31.42 -10.78 -10.48
N ALA A 20 -32.09 -9.66 -10.76
CA ALA A 20 -32.05 -9.03 -12.08
C ALA A 20 -30.62 -8.58 -12.45
N GLN A 21 -29.89 -7.97 -11.52
CA GLN A 21 -28.48 -7.61 -11.73
C GLN A 21 -27.58 -8.83 -11.98
N LEU A 22 -27.80 -9.93 -11.26
CA LEU A 22 -27.08 -11.18 -11.51
C LEU A 22 -27.34 -11.68 -12.94
N VAL A 23 -28.60 -11.70 -13.39
CA VAL A 23 -28.94 -12.11 -14.75
C VAL A 23 -28.24 -11.22 -15.79
N THR A 24 -28.34 -9.89 -15.63
CA THR A 24 -27.73 -8.94 -16.58
C THR A 24 -26.21 -9.05 -16.61
N SER A 25 -25.57 -9.13 -15.45
CA SER A 25 -24.10 -9.30 -15.36
C SER A 25 -23.64 -10.60 -16.05
N ARG A 26 -24.39 -11.70 -15.89
CA ARG A 26 -24.07 -12.96 -16.58
C ARG A 26 -24.35 -12.87 -18.07
N ALA A 27 -25.39 -12.16 -18.48
CA ALA A 27 -25.70 -11.93 -19.88
C ALA A 27 -24.59 -11.12 -20.59
N GLU A 28 -24.18 -9.99 -20.01
CA GLU A 28 -23.09 -9.16 -20.54
C GLU A 28 -21.79 -9.95 -20.69
N LYS A 29 -21.42 -10.71 -19.64
CA LYS A 29 -20.21 -11.54 -19.63
C LYS A 29 -20.25 -12.64 -20.70
N ALA A 30 -21.38 -13.34 -20.82
CA ALA A 30 -21.55 -14.41 -21.80
C ALA A 30 -21.54 -13.87 -23.24
N ILE A 31 -22.26 -12.79 -23.50
CA ILE A 31 -22.32 -12.15 -24.81
C ILE A 31 -20.94 -11.63 -25.23
N ALA A 32 -20.20 -10.99 -24.31
CA ALA A 32 -18.83 -10.54 -24.58
C ALA A 32 -17.87 -11.71 -24.82
N SER A 33 -18.05 -12.82 -24.10
CA SER A 33 -17.17 -13.99 -24.17
C SER A 33 -17.38 -14.84 -25.42
N HIS A 34 -18.63 -15.14 -25.78
CA HIS A 34 -18.96 -16.15 -26.78
C HIS A 34 -20.19 -15.78 -27.63
N GLY A 35 -20.63 -14.52 -27.58
CA GLY A 35 -21.57 -13.93 -28.55
C GLY A 35 -23.05 -14.17 -28.25
N ARG A 36 -23.39 -14.93 -27.20
CA ARG A 36 -24.77 -15.20 -26.76
C ARG A 36 -24.86 -15.38 -25.26
N PHE A 37 -26.07 -15.32 -24.71
CA PHE A 37 -26.33 -15.66 -23.30
C PHE A 37 -27.33 -16.80 -23.21
N THR A 38 -26.99 -17.87 -22.50
CA THR A 38 -27.84 -19.05 -22.32
C THR A 38 -28.42 -19.10 -20.90
N LEU A 39 -29.76 -19.00 -20.81
CA LEU A 39 -30.51 -18.92 -19.55
C LEU A 39 -31.47 -20.10 -19.41
N GLY A 40 -31.39 -20.85 -18.32
CA GLY A 40 -32.40 -21.85 -17.95
C GLY A 40 -33.33 -21.34 -16.86
N LEU A 41 -34.64 -21.50 -17.06
CA LEU A 41 -35.68 -20.99 -16.16
C LEU A 41 -36.49 -22.12 -15.53
N SER A 42 -36.75 -21.99 -14.23
CA SER A 42 -37.74 -22.81 -13.51
C SER A 42 -39.03 -22.00 -13.28
N GLY A 43 -40.15 -22.68 -13.05
CA GLY A 43 -41.43 -22.02 -12.76
C GLY A 43 -41.56 -21.47 -11.32
N GLY A 44 -42.81 -21.28 -10.89
CA GLY A 44 -43.14 -20.82 -9.54
C GLY A 44 -42.93 -19.31 -9.33
N SER A 45 -42.45 -18.91 -8.15
CA SER A 45 -42.27 -17.50 -7.77
C SER A 45 -41.19 -16.77 -8.59
N LEU A 46 -40.34 -17.51 -9.31
CA LEU A 46 -39.36 -16.94 -10.23
C LEU A 46 -40.01 -16.20 -11.40
N VAL A 47 -41.18 -16.66 -11.87
CA VAL A 47 -41.86 -16.05 -13.02
C VAL A 47 -42.28 -14.61 -12.71
N SER A 48 -42.96 -14.41 -11.57
CA SER A 48 -43.45 -13.09 -11.17
C SER A 48 -42.32 -12.14 -10.78
N MET A 49 -41.26 -12.66 -10.15
CA MET A 49 -40.09 -11.88 -9.80
C MET A 49 -39.36 -11.38 -11.05
N LEU A 50 -39.00 -12.27 -11.99
CA LEU A 50 -38.30 -11.86 -13.22
C LEU A 50 -39.18 -10.99 -14.13
N GLY A 51 -40.48 -11.31 -14.22
CA GLY A 51 -41.47 -10.54 -14.99
C GLY A 51 -41.70 -9.11 -14.48
N LYS A 52 -41.30 -8.83 -13.23
CA LYS A 52 -41.28 -7.50 -12.63
C LYS A 52 -39.92 -6.82 -12.82
N GLU A 53 -38.84 -7.51 -12.46
CA GLU A 53 -37.53 -6.88 -12.28
C GLU A 53 -36.75 -6.71 -13.59
N LEU A 54 -36.77 -7.68 -14.51
CA LEU A 54 -36.02 -7.55 -15.77
C LEU A 54 -36.56 -6.45 -16.70
N PRO A 55 -37.89 -6.31 -16.91
CA PRO A 55 -38.42 -5.22 -17.73
C PRO A 55 -38.24 -3.84 -17.12
N ALA A 56 -37.90 -3.74 -15.82
CA ALA A 56 -37.63 -2.47 -15.15
C ALA A 56 -36.20 -1.97 -15.37
N LEU A 57 -35.31 -2.80 -15.93
CA LEU A 57 -33.93 -2.40 -16.22
C LEU A 57 -33.87 -1.51 -17.48
N PRO A 58 -33.25 -0.32 -17.42
CA PRO A 58 -33.05 0.50 -18.60
C PRO A 58 -32.09 -0.18 -19.58
N ASP A 59 -32.37 -0.04 -20.87
CA ASP A 59 -31.50 -0.47 -21.97
C ASP A 59 -31.12 -1.96 -22.00
N LEU A 60 -31.91 -2.83 -21.34
CA LEU A 60 -31.68 -4.28 -21.36
C LEU A 60 -31.92 -4.85 -22.76
N ASP A 61 -30.82 -5.24 -23.44
CA ASP A 61 -30.89 -5.94 -24.74
C ASP A 61 -30.83 -7.46 -24.56
N CYS A 62 -31.94 -8.11 -24.89
CA CYS A 62 -32.11 -9.56 -24.85
C CYS A 62 -32.04 -10.22 -26.24
N SER A 63 -31.63 -9.49 -27.29
CA SER A 63 -31.59 -9.98 -28.67
C SER A 63 -30.69 -11.21 -28.90
N LYS A 64 -29.73 -11.42 -28.01
CA LYS A 64 -28.75 -12.54 -28.05
C LYS A 64 -29.01 -13.61 -26.99
N TRP A 65 -30.18 -13.61 -26.39
CA TRP A 65 -30.54 -14.58 -25.35
C TRP A 65 -31.09 -15.86 -25.96
N VAL A 66 -30.64 -16.99 -25.43
CA VAL A 66 -31.19 -18.32 -25.69
C VAL A 66 -31.74 -18.85 -24.37
N VAL A 67 -33.05 -18.99 -24.28
CA VAL A 67 -33.78 -19.32 -23.06
C VAL A 67 -34.35 -20.73 -23.15
N GLY A 68 -34.01 -21.56 -22.17
CA GLY A 68 -34.58 -22.90 -21.97
C GLY A 68 -35.30 -23.03 -20.63
N PHE A 69 -35.96 -24.16 -20.41
CA PHE A 69 -36.74 -24.47 -19.22
C PHE A 69 -36.13 -25.67 -18.50
N CYS A 70 -35.86 -25.48 -17.21
CA CYS A 70 -35.31 -26.51 -16.33
C CYS A 70 -36.30 -27.68 -16.17
N ASP A 71 -37.60 -27.38 -16.18
CA ASP A 71 -38.68 -28.34 -16.27
C ASP A 71 -39.95 -27.69 -16.85
N GLU A 72 -40.89 -28.52 -17.31
CA GLU A 72 -42.21 -28.09 -17.73
C GLU A 72 -43.28 -29.16 -17.45
N ARG A 73 -44.49 -28.70 -17.18
CA ARG A 73 -45.68 -29.49 -16.92
C ARG A 73 -46.33 -29.80 -18.26
N LEU A 74 -46.69 -31.05 -18.52
CA LEU A 74 -47.37 -31.44 -19.77
C LEU A 74 -48.84 -31.05 -19.72
N VAL A 75 -49.08 -29.76 -19.93
CA VAL A 75 -50.39 -29.12 -20.04
C VAL A 75 -50.36 -28.13 -21.21
N PRO A 76 -51.52 -27.76 -21.78
CA PRO A 76 -51.60 -26.69 -22.78
C PRO A 76 -50.93 -25.40 -22.32
N PHE A 77 -50.34 -24.60 -23.23
CA PHE A 77 -49.62 -23.38 -22.85
C PHE A 77 -50.50 -22.25 -22.32
N ASP A 78 -51.83 -22.33 -22.49
CA ASP A 78 -52.81 -21.44 -21.88
C ASP A 78 -53.27 -21.93 -20.49
N ASP A 79 -52.83 -23.11 -20.06
CA ASP A 79 -53.04 -23.62 -18.71
C ASP A 79 -52.19 -22.83 -17.69
N PRO A 80 -52.75 -22.42 -16.54
CA PRO A 80 -52.01 -21.69 -15.51
C PRO A 80 -50.83 -22.46 -14.91
N GLU A 81 -50.73 -23.78 -15.09
CA GLU A 81 -49.61 -24.60 -14.64
C GLU A 81 -48.44 -24.67 -15.65
N SER A 82 -48.58 -24.12 -16.86
CA SER A 82 -47.49 -24.04 -17.84
C SER A 82 -46.46 -22.96 -17.48
N THR A 83 -45.22 -23.39 -17.28
CA THR A 83 -44.07 -22.52 -17.01
C THR A 83 -43.82 -21.57 -18.18
N TYR A 84 -43.78 -22.09 -19.41
CA TYR A 84 -43.66 -21.29 -20.62
C TYR A 84 -44.84 -20.33 -20.78
N GLY A 85 -46.08 -20.78 -20.57
CA GLY A 85 -47.28 -19.94 -20.65
C GLY A 85 -47.19 -18.72 -19.74
N LEU A 86 -46.77 -18.93 -18.48
CA LEU A 86 -46.57 -17.86 -17.50
C LEU A 86 -45.45 -16.89 -17.92
N TYR A 87 -44.29 -17.40 -18.36
CA TYR A 87 -43.18 -16.55 -18.81
C TYR A 87 -43.52 -15.78 -20.09
N LYS A 88 -44.27 -16.38 -21.02
CA LYS A 88 -44.77 -15.71 -22.22
C LYS A 88 -45.63 -14.50 -21.87
N GLY A 89 -46.56 -14.66 -20.92
CA GLY A 89 -47.43 -13.59 -20.48
C GLY A 89 -46.73 -12.49 -19.68
N GLN A 90 -45.82 -12.87 -18.76
CA GLN A 90 -45.28 -11.94 -17.76
C GLN A 90 -43.91 -11.35 -18.11
N LEU A 91 -43.11 -12.02 -18.94
CA LEU A 91 -41.73 -11.64 -19.23
C LEU A 91 -41.46 -11.48 -20.73
N PHE A 92 -41.68 -12.53 -21.54
CA PHE A 92 -41.25 -12.51 -22.95
C PHE A 92 -42.06 -11.54 -23.81
N SER A 93 -43.31 -11.24 -23.44
CA SER A 93 -44.09 -10.17 -24.07
C SER A 93 -43.52 -8.76 -23.87
N LYS A 94 -42.55 -8.59 -22.96
CA LYS A 94 -41.96 -7.31 -22.56
C LYS A 94 -40.47 -7.18 -22.92
N LEU A 95 -39.83 -8.25 -23.39
CA LEU A 95 -38.40 -8.28 -23.71
C LEU A 95 -38.18 -8.59 -25.21
N ASN A 96 -37.10 -8.09 -25.79
CA ASN A 96 -36.76 -8.28 -27.20
C ASN A 96 -36.01 -9.61 -27.46
N ILE A 97 -36.43 -10.72 -26.84
CA ILE A 97 -35.87 -12.06 -27.09
C ILE A 97 -36.44 -12.58 -28.41
N PRO A 98 -35.61 -13.02 -29.37
CA PRO A 98 -36.11 -13.62 -30.60
C PRO A 98 -36.89 -14.91 -30.32
N ASP A 99 -37.96 -15.19 -31.06
CA ASP A 99 -38.73 -16.44 -30.91
C ASP A 99 -37.84 -17.69 -31.10
N SER A 100 -36.86 -17.62 -32.01
CA SER A 100 -35.85 -18.67 -32.22
C SER A 100 -34.90 -18.87 -31.03
N GLY A 101 -34.79 -17.86 -30.16
CA GLY A 101 -34.05 -17.93 -28.91
C GLY A 101 -34.82 -18.61 -27.77
N ILE A 102 -36.12 -18.87 -27.91
CA ILE A 102 -36.92 -19.50 -26.85
C ILE A 102 -37.12 -20.98 -27.16
N LEU A 103 -36.42 -21.84 -26.43
CA LEU A 103 -36.46 -23.29 -26.58
C LEU A 103 -37.64 -23.86 -25.76
N THR A 104 -38.80 -24.02 -26.41
CA THR A 104 -40.02 -24.53 -25.77
C THR A 104 -40.07 -26.06 -25.70
N ILE A 105 -40.72 -26.57 -24.65
CA ILE A 105 -41.08 -27.98 -24.47
C ILE A 105 -42.48 -28.18 -25.08
N ASP A 106 -42.61 -29.03 -26.10
CA ASP A 106 -43.88 -29.23 -26.82
C ASP A 106 -44.84 -30.12 -26.02
N SER A 107 -45.74 -29.51 -25.26
CA SER A 107 -46.69 -30.22 -24.40
C SER A 107 -47.80 -30.94 -25.15
N SER A 108 -47.86 -30.83 -26.48
CA SER A 108 -48.81 -31.61 -27.30
C SER A 108 -48.34 -33.05 -27.58
N LEU A 109 -47.05 -33.33 -27.39
CA LEU A 109 -46.46 -34.65 -27.58
C LEU A 109 -46.62 -35.54 -26.33
N PRO A 110 -46.70 -36.87 -26.48
CA PRO A 110 -46.58 -37.80 -25.36
C PRO A 110 -45.28 -37.57 -24.56
N VAL A 111 -45.31 -37.77 -23.24
CA VAL A 111 -44.21 -37.37 -22.33
C VAL A 111 -42.81 -37.84 -22.75
N ASN A 112 -42.69 -39.06 -23.27
CA ASN A 112 -41.41 -39.59 -23.76
C ASN A 112 -40.92 -38.87 -25.03
N GLU A 113 -41.81 -38.70 -26.01
CA GLU A 113 -41.53 -37.99 -27.26
C GLU A 113 -41.23 -36.51 -27.00
N CYS A 114 -41.91 -35.91 -26.03
CA CYS A 114 -41.67 -34.54 -25.58
C CYS A 114 -40.24 -34.37 -25.01
N ALA A 115 -39.78 -35.32 -24.18
CA ALA A 115 -38.42 -35.30 -23.64
C ALA A 115 -37.35 -35.52 -24.74
N GLU A 116 -37.64 -36.36 -25.74
CA GLU A 116 -36.77 -36.60 -26.89
C GLU A 116 -36.68 -35.36 -27.80
N ASP A 117 -37.80 -34.71 -28.10
CA ASP A 117 -37.84 -33.45 -28.85
C ASP A 117 -37.06 -32.34 -28.13
N TYR A 118 -37.26 -32.20 -26.81
CA TYR A 118 -36.53 -31.19 -26.05
C TYR A 118 -35.02 -31.49 -25.96
N THR A 119 -34.66 -32.78 -25.86
CA THR A 119 -33.25 -33.21 -25.95
C THR A 119 -32.64 -32.81 -27.30
N ARG A 120 -33.38 -32.97 -28.41
CA ARG A 120 -32.92 -32.58 -29.75
C ARG A 120 -32.71 -31.06 -29.83
N LYS A 121 -33.70 -30.26 -29.40
CA LYS A 121 -33.61 -28.78 -29.37
C LYS A 121 -32.42 -28.29 -28.56
N LEU A 122 -32.17 -28.88 -27.39
CA LEU A 122 -31.00 -28.54 -26.57
C LEU A 122 -29.69 -28.95 -27.26
N LYS A 123 -29.58 -30.12 -27.89
CA LYS A 123 -28.36 -30.47 -28.63
C LYS A 123 -28.08 -29.55 -29.82
N GLU A 124 -29.12 -29.10 -30.52
CA GLU A 124 -28.98 -28.13 -31.61
C GLU A 124 -28.49 -26.77 -31.09
N ALA A 125 -28.94 -26.34 -29.91
CA ALA A 125 -28.48 -25.11 -29.28
C ALA A 125 -27.07 -25.23 -28.66
N PHE A 126 -26.61 -26.43 -28.30
CA PHE A 126 -25.33 -26.70 -27.62
C PHE A 126 -24.53 -27.81 -28.36
N PRO A 127 -23.98 -27.53 -29.56
CA PRO A 127 -23.44 -28.57 -30.45
C PRO A 127 -22.11 -29.17 -29.97
N ASP A 128 -21.31 -28.42 -29.23
CA ASP A 128 -19.92 -28.79 -28.89
C ASP A 128 -19.78 -29.56 -27.57
N ASP A 129 -20.83 -29.60 -26.75
CA ASP A 129 -20.78 -30.16 -25.41
C ASP A 129 -21.51 -31.51 -25.29
N LYS A 130 -20.93 -32.41 -24.48
CA LYS A 130 -21.58 -33.69 -24.14
C LYS A 130 -22.93 -33.48 -23.45
N PHE A 131 -23.03 -32.44 -22.62
CA PHE A 131 -24.26 -31.98 -21.97
C PHE A 131 -24.35 -30.46 -22.15
N PRO A 132 -25.54 -29.88 -22.39
CA PRO A 132 -25.73 -28.43 -22.46
C PRO A 132 -25.11 -27.69 -21.27
N VAL A 133 -24.23 -26.73 -21.55
CA VAL A 133 -23.59 -25.86 -20.56
C VAL A 133 -24.25 -24.48 -20.58
N PHE A 134 -25.23 -24.28 -19.70
CA PHE A 134 -25.88 -22.97 -19.55
C PHE A 134 -24.98 -21.96 -18.82
N ASP A 135 -25.05 -20.68 -19.21
CA ASP A 135 -24.36 -19.59 -18.52
C ASP A 135 -24.99 -19.33 -17.14
N LEU A 136 -26.32 -19.41 -17.06
CA LEU A 136 -27.08 -19.27 -15.81
C LEU A 136 -28.30 -20.20 -15.80
N LEU A 137 -28.44 -21.00 -14.74
CA LEU A 137 -29.68 -21.69 -14.39
C LEU A 137 -30.32 -21.02 -13.19
N LEU A 138 -31.57 -20.58 -13.32
CA LEU A 138 -32.39 -20.10 -12.23
C LEU A 138 -33.30 -21.22 -11.74
N LEU A 139 -33.05 -21.67 -10.51
CA LEU A 139 -33.65 -22.85 -9.92
C LEU A 139 -34.61 -22.48 -8.79
N GLY A 140 -35.76 -23.17 -8.77
CA GLY A 140 -36.65 -23.16 -7.62
C GLY A 140 -36.34 -24.31 -6.67
N MET A 141 -36.84 -24.20 -5.43
CA MET A 141 -36.87 -25.32 -4.49
C MET A 141 -38.28 -25.49 -3.92
N GLY A 142 -38.82 -26.71 -4.04
CA GLY A 142 -40.08 -27.08 -3.42
C GLY A 142 -39.98 -27.25 -1.90
N PRO A 143 -41.11 -27.25 -1.18
CA PRO A 143 -41.14 -27.47 0.28
C PRO A 143 -40.74 -28.89 0.71
N ASP A 144 -40.57 -29.80 -0.25
CA ASP A 144 -40.07 -31.18 -0.16
C ASP A 144 -38.63 -31.31 -0.69
N GLY A 145 -37.98 -30.19 -1.04
CA GLY A 145 -36.56 -30.18 -1.46
C GLY A 145 -36.33 -30.60 -2.91
N HIS A 146 -37.40 -30.80 -3.69
CA HIS A 146 -37.28 -31.01 -5.14
C HIS A 146 -36.77 -29.73 -5.83
N THR A 147 -36.07 -29.92 -6.95
CA THR A 147 -35.70 -28.87 -7.90
C THR A 147 -35.99 -29.37 -9.31
N CYS A 148 -36.30 -28.48 -10.25
CA CYS A 148 -36.89 -28.85 -11.54
C CYS A 148 -38.12 -29.77 -11.29
N SER A 149 -38.21 -30.91 -11.98
CA SER A 149 -39.12 -32.00 -11.59
C SER A 149 -38.36 -33.25 -11.10
N LEU A 150 -37.27 -33.04 -10.34
CA LEU A 150 -36.49 -34.08 -9.66
C LEU A 150 -36.95 -34.20 -8.20
N PHE A 151 -37.79 -35.19 -7.91
CA PHE A 151 -38.44 -35.37 -6.60
C PHE A 151 -37.68 -36.32 -5.67
N PRO A 152 -37.77 -36.13 -4.34
CA PRO A 152 -37.25 -37.09 -3.36
C PRO A 152 -37.73 -38.51 -3.64
N ASP A 153 -36.85 -39.50 -3.42
CA ASP A 153 -37.11 -40.95 -3.58
C ASP A 153 -37.57 -41.40 -4.97
N HIS A 154 -37.64 -40.51 -5.95
CA HIS A 154 -38.02 -40.84 -7.31
C HIS A 154 -36.85 -41.49 -8.07
N PRO A 155 -37.05 -42.58 -8.85
CA PRO A 155 -35.97 -43.27 -9.59
C PRO A 155 -35.17 -42.36 -10.52
N LEU A 156 -35.78 -41.27 -10.97
CA LEU A 156 -35.15 -40.29 -11.86
C LEU A 156 -33.92 -39.59 -11.25
N LEU A 157 -33.79 -39.57 -9.92
CA LEU A 157 -32.60 -39.03 -9.28
C LEU A 157 -31.33 -39.81 -9.64
N GLU A 158 -31.44 -41.07 -10.07
CA GLU A 158 -30.32 -41.94 -10.45
C GLU A 158 -29.94 -41.84 -11.94
N GLU A 159 -30.60 -40.96 -12.71
CA GLU A 159 -30.30 -40.74 -14.12
C GLU A 159 -28.99 -39.94 -14.29
N THR A 160 -28.02 -40.53 -15.00
CA THR A 160 -26.68 -39.93 -15.20
C THR A 160 -26.30 -39.72 -16.66
N LYS A 161 -27.17 -40.05 -17.62
CA LYS A 161 -26.87 -40.10 -19.06
C LYS A 161 -27.77 -39.20 -19.90
N LYS A 162 -29.05 -39.09 -19.59
CA LYS A 162 -29.99 -38.26 -20.37
C LYS A 162 -29.76 -36.77 -20.15
N ILE A 163 -30.03 -35.97 -21.17
CA ILE A 163 -30.07 -34.49 -21.07
C ILE A 163 -31.41 -34.08 -20.44
N VAL A 164 -32.50 -34.62 -21.00
CA VAL A 164 -33.87 -34.39 -20.56
C VAL A 164 -34.51 -35.74 -20.26
N ALA A 165 -35.32 -35.80 -19.21
CA ALA A 165 -36.06 -36.99 -18.86
C ALA A 165 -37.58 -36.73 -18.77
N PRO A 166 -38.39 -37.70 -19.22
CA PRO A 166 -39.82 -37.72 -18.97
C PRO A 166 -40.12 -38.17 -17.54
N ILE A 167 -41.18 -37.63 -16.94
CA ILE A 167 -41.76 -38.13 -15.69
C ILE A 167 -43.26 -38.26 -15.90
N SER A 168 -43.80 -39.48 -15.72
CA SER A 168 -45.22 -39.78 -15.95
C SER A 168 -46.04 -39.90 -14.66
N ASP A 169 -45.34 -39.93 -13.53
CA ASP A 169 -45.79 -40.31 -12.20
C ASP A 169 -45.28 -39.31 -11.15
N SER A 170 -45.21 -38.02 -11.53
CA SER A 170 -44.85 -36.95 -10.60
C SER A 170 -45.72 -37.02 -9.34
N PRO A 171 -45.13 -37.01 -8.13
CA PRO A 171 -45.87 -37.05 -6.87
C PRO A 171 -46.68 -35.77 -6.62
N LYS A 172 -46.49 -34.74 -7.46
CA LYS A 172 -47.27 -33.51 -7.48
C LYS A 172 -48.02 -33.35 -8.80
N PRO A 173 -49.30 -32.93 -8.77
CA PRO A 173 -50.05 -32.67 -10.00
C PRO A 173 -49.41 -31.52 -10.80
N PRO A 174 -49.55 -31.50 -12.14
CA PRO A 174 -49.94 -32.64 -12.97
C PRO A 174 -48.85 -33.75 -12.98
N PRO A 175 -49.25 -35.03 -13.16
CA PRO A 175 -48.35 -36.18 -13.04
C PRO A 175 -47.32 -36.27 -14.17
N GLN A 176 -47.64 -35.71 -15.34
CA GLN A 176 -46.76 -35.72 -16.51
C GLN A 176 -45.95 -34.43 -16.60
N ARG A 177 -44.62 -34.55 -16.61
CA ARG A 177 -43.68 -33.43 -16.73
C ARG A 177 -42.44 -33.85 -17.53
N VAL A 178 -41.65 -32.87 -17.93
CA VAL A 178 -40.36 -33.04 -18.59
C VAL A 178 -39.34 -32.21 -17.83
N THR A 179 -38.14 -32.76 -17.57
CA THR A 179 -37.13 -32.10 -16.72
C THR A 179 -35.73 -32.28 -17.25
N MET A 180 -34.90 -31.25 -17.08
CA MET A 180 -33.45 -31.40 -17.14
C MET A 180 -32.98 -32.31 -16.00
N THR A 181 -31.97 -33.13 -16.28
CA THR A 181 -31.37 -34.07 -15.33
C THR A 181 -30.17 -33.45 -14.61
N PHE A 182 -29.69 -34.07 -13.54
CA PHE A 182 -28.49 -33.59 -12.83
C PHE A 182 -27.24 -33.41 -13.72
N PRO A 183 -26.94 -34.28 -14.70
CA PRO A 183 -25.87 -34.04 -15.65
C PRO A 183 -25.91 -32.66 -16.32
N VAL A 184 -27.09 -32.16 -16.69
CA VAL A 184 -27.24 -30.82 -17.28
C VAL A 184 -27.13 -29.74 -16.22
N VAL A 185 -27.89 -29.90 -15.12
CA VAL A 185 -27.93 -28.90 -14.04
C VAL A 185 -26.55 -28.65 -13.44
N ASN A 186 -25.75 -29.71 -13.25
CA ASN A 186 -24.39 -29.65 -12.70
C ASN A 186 -23.31 -29.33 -13.75
N SER A 187 -23.68 -29.18 -15.03
CA SER A 187 -22.77 -28.70 -16.09
C SER A 187 -22.82 -27.18 -16.26
N ALA A 188 -23.81 -26.49 -15.68
CA ALA A 188 -23.96 -25.05 -15.80
C ALA A 188 -22.76 -24.27 -15.25
N ARG A 189 -22.44 -23.13 -15.88
CA ARG A 189 -21.40 -22.18 -15.41
C ARG A 189 -21.83 -21.48 -14.11
N CYS A 190 -23.13 -21.26 -13.94
CA CYS A 190 -23.72 -20.72 -12.73
C CYS A 190 -25.09 -21.34 -12.51
N ALA A 191 -25.35 -21.86 -11.30
CA ALA A 191 -26.67 -22.24 -10.85
C ALA A 191 -27.06 -21.36 -9.66
N ALA A 192 -28.23 -20.73 -9.71
CA ALA A 192 -28.74 -19.88 -8.64
C ALA A 192 -30.11 -20.37 -8.19
N PHE A 193 -30.19 -20.86 -6.95
CA PHE A 193 -31.45 -21.13 -6.29
C PHE A 193 -32.06 -19.83 -5.79
N VAL A 194 -33.34 -19.62 -6.10
CA VAL A 194 -34.13 -18.49 -5.58
C VAL A 194 -35.28 -19.04 -4.75
N SER A 195 -35.21 -18.82 -3.43
CA SER A 195 -36.19 -19.36 -2.50
C SER A 195 -36.65 -18.30 -1.51
N THR A 196 -37.86 -17.79 -1.75
CA THR A 196 -38.54 -16.84 -0.86
C THR A 196 -39.71 -17.50 -0.12
N GLY A 197 -40.02 -16.98 1.07
CA GLY A 197 -41.11 -17.41 1.93
C GLY A 197 -40.76 -18.51 2.94
N GLY A 198 -41.35 -18.43 4.15
CA GLY A 198 -41.01 -19.30 5.28
C GLY A 198 -41.46 -20.75 5.17
N SER A 199 -42.33 -21.09 4.22
CA SER A 199 -42.80 -22.47 4.03
C SER A 199 -41.70 -23.46 3.65
N LYS A 200 -40.56 -22.96 3.15
CA LYS A 200 -39.41 -23.77 2.70
C LYS A 200 -38.30 -23.85 3.74
N ALA A 201 -38.40 -23.11 4.84
CA ALA A 201 -37.28 -22.92 5.76
C ALA A 201 -36.75 -24.23 6.37
N PRO A 202 -37.59 -25.16 6.88
CA PRO A 202 -37.09 -26.40 7.48
C PRO A 202 -36.30 -27.26 6.48
N VAL A 203 -36.79 -27.37 5.25
CA VAL A 203 -36.12 -28.17 4.22
C VAL A 203 -34.90 -27.47 3.63
N LEU A 204 -34.91 -26.13 3.53
CA LEU A 204 -33.74 -25.36 3.14
C LEU A 204 -32.57 -25.61 4.10
N LYS A 205 -32.85 -25.70 5.40
CA LYS A 205 -31.84 -26.05 6.41
C LYS A 205 -31.25 -27.42 6.16
N GLU A 206 -32.07 -28.44 5.96
CA GLU A 206 -31.55 -29.78 5.68
C GLU A 206 -30.75 -29.84 4.36
N VAL A 207 -31.18 -29.11 3.33
CA VAL A 207 -30.46 -29.01 2.05
C VAL A 207 -29.09 -28.35 2.21
N LEU A 208 -28.99 -27.30 3.03
CA LEU A 208 -27.76 -26.50 3.17
C LEU A 208 -26.82 -27.01 4.27
N GLU A 209 -27.38 -27.51 5.38
CA GLU A 209 -26.67 -27.81 6.63
C GLU A 209 -26.80 -29.28 7.08
N GLY A 210 -27.71 -30.05 6.48
CA GLY A 210 -27.93 -31.46 6.83
C GLY A 210 -26.66 -32.28 6.59
N ARG A 211 -26.29 -33.11 7.58
CA ARG A 211 -25.12 -34.01 7.53
C ARG A 211 -25.49 -35.49 7.50
N GLU A 212 -26.75 -35.84 7.79
CA GLU A 212 -27.24 -37.21 7.87
C GLU A 212 -28.53 -37.38 7.04
N GLY A 213 -28.59 -38.42 6.19
CA GLY A 213 -29.77 -38.78 5.39
C GLY A 213 -29.54 -38.77 3.87
N PRO A 214 -30.46 -39.36 3.06
CA PRO A 214 -30.40 -39.26 1.61
C PRO A 214 -30.53 -37.80 1.18
N ALA A 215 -29.58 -37.34 0.37
CA ALA A 215 -29.51 -35.94 -0.04
C ALA A 215 -30.78 -35.54 -0.81
N TYR A 216 -31.48 -34.52 -0.33
CA TYR A 216 -32.57 -33.86 -1.06
C TYR A 216 -32.14 -33.52 -2.49
N PRO A 217 -33.02 -33.57 -3.50
CA PRO A 217 -32.65 -33.29 -4.88
C PRO A 217 -31.92 -31.95 -5.06
N ALA A 218 -32.36 -30.89 -4.37
CA ALA A 218 -31.68 -29.60 -4.42
C ALA A 218 -30.26 -29.61 -3.81
N ALA A 219 -29.98 -30.47 -2.83
CA ALA A 219 -28.65 -30.64 -2.24
C ALA A 219 -27.68 -31.37 -3.19
N ARG A 220 -28.20 -32.10 -4.18
CA ARG A 220 -27.41 -32.79 -5.22
C ARG A 220 -27.01 -31.87 -6.38
N VAL A 221 -27.45 -30.61 -6.36
CA VAL A 221 -27.00 -29.59 -7.31
C VAL A 221 -25.65 -29.03 -6.85
N VAL A 222 -24.59 -29.48 -7.49
CA VAL A 222 -23.21 -29.08 -7.24
C VAL A 222 -22.53 -28.93 -8.61
N PRO A 223 -22.59 -27.72 -9.23
CA PRO A 223 -21.95 -27.46 -10.50
C PRO A 223 -20.46 -27.85 -10.50
N THR A 224 -20.04 -28.63 -11.48
CA THR A 224 -18.70 -29.26 -11.48
C THR A 224 -17.59 -28.24 -11.72
N ASN A 225 -17.81 -27.33 -12.68
CA ASN A 225 -16.88 -26.26 -13.09
C ASN A 225 -17.54 -24.87 -13.02
N GLY A 226 -18.58 -24.74 -12.17
CA GLY A 226 -19.41 -23.54 -12.11
C GLY A 226 -19.62 -23.03 -10.68
N GLU A 227 -20.37 -21.96 -10.55
CA GLU A 227 -20.73 -21.34 -9.28
C GLU A 227 -22.12 -21.78 -8.81
N LEU A 228 -22.33 -21.83 -7.49
CA LEU A 228 -23.63 -22.14 -6.89
C LEU A 228 -24.04 -21.02 -5.91
N PHE A 229 -25.14 -20.34 -6.22
CA PHE A 229 -25.75 -19.32 -5.37
C PHE A 229 -27.06 -19.82 -4.77
N TRP A 230 -27.29 -19.43 -3.52
CA TRP A 230 -28.58 -19.54 -2.85
C TRP A 230 -29.01 -18.13 -2.47
N LEU A 231 -29.96 -17.56 -3.21
CA LEU A 231 -30.57 -16.27 -2.93
C LEU A 231 -31.90 -16.54 -2.22
N VAL A 232 -31.96 -16.20 -0.93
CA VAL A 232 -33.10 -16.54 -0.07
C VAL A 232 -33.55 -15.33 0.73
N ASP A 233 -34.82 -15.26 1.12
CA ASP A 233 -35.28 -14.19 2.02
C ASP A 233 -35.22 -14.62 3.50
N ASP A 234 -35.34 -13.68 4.43
CA ASP A 234 -35.35 -13.91 5.87
C ASP A 234 -36.39 -14.97 6.28
N PRO A 235 -37.64 -14.94 5.77
CA PRO A 235 -38.59 -16.01 5.99
C PRO A 235 -38.04 -17.40 5.61
N ALA A 236 -37.49 -17.56 4.41
CA ALA A 236 -36.94 -18.83 3.95
C ALA A 236 -35.68 -19.25 4.73
N ALA A 237 -34.85 -18.30 5.15
CA ALA A 237 -33.62 -18.55 5.91
C ALA A 237 -33.84 -18.72 7.42
N SER A 238 -35.07 -18.58 7.92
CA SER A 238 -35.40 -18.45 9.35
C SER A 238 -34.91 -19.59 10.26
N THR A 239 -34.52 -20.73 9.72
CA THR A 239 -34.01 -21.88 10.48
C THR A 239 -32.52 -22.20 10.24
N LEU A 240 -31.84 -21.46 9.36
CA LEU A 240 -30.41 -21.64 9.05
C LEU A 240 -29.52 -21.21 10.22
N THR A 241 -28.45 -21.96 10.45
CA THR A 241 -27.46 -21.77 11.52
C THR A 241 -26.35 -20.78 11.11
N ILE A 242 -26.01 -20.70 9.83
CA ILE A 242 -25.07 -19.71 9.27
C ILE A 242 -25.77 -18.92 8.15
N GLN A 243 -25.83 -17.60 8.29
CA GLN A 243 -26.47 -16.71 7.33
C GLN A 243 -25.46 -15.64 6.88
N GLU A 244 -25.04 -15.65 5.61
CA GLU A 244 -24.45 -14.45 5.00
C GLU A 244 -25.62 -13.52 4.65
N ARG A 245 -25.96 -12.60 5.57
CA ARG A 245 -27.04 -11.66 5.33
C ARG A 245 -26.61 -10.65 4.27
N TRP A 246 -27.41 -10.55 3.20
CA TRP A 246 -27.44 -9.37 2.36
C TRP A 246 -27.86 -8.21 3.24
N SER A 247 -26.90 -7.33 3.48
CA SER A 247 -27.09 -6.11 4.23
C SER A 247 -26.66 -4.99 3.32
N PRO A 248 -27.58 -4.09 2.91
CA PRO A 248 -27.19 -2.90 2.17
C PRO A 248 -26.38 -1.92 3.05
N GLU A 249 -26.32 -2.16 4.37
CA GLU A 249 -25.40 -1.60 5.36
C GLU A 249 -25.73 -2.28 6.69
N SER A 250 -24.80 -3.04 7.29
CA SER A 250 -24.99 -3.53 8.65
C SER A 250 -24.25 -2.57 9.56
N GLU A 251 -24.95 -1.89 10.47
CA GLU A 251 -24.29 -1.14 11.56
C GLU A 251 -23.41 -2.05 12.45
N LEU A 252 -23.48 -3.37 12.29
CA LEU A 252 -22.76 -4.37 13.09
C LEU A 252 -21.50 -4.93 12.40
N LEU A 253 -21.34 -4.79 11.08
CA LEU A 253 -20.21 -5.37 10.33
C LEU A 253 -19.49 -4.31 9.48
N ALA A 254 -18.15 -4.39 9.46
CA ALA A 254 -17.33 -3.51 8.62
C ALA A 254 -17.68 -3.67 7.12
N PRO A 255 -17.64 -2.60 6.31
CA PRO A 255 -17.76 -2.70 4.86
C PRO A 255 -16.78 -3.72 4.24
N ARG A 256 -17.12 -4.34 3.12
CA ARG A 256 -16.16 -5.17 2.38
C ARG A 256 -15.22 -4.27 1.58
N VAL A 257 -13.91 -4.48 1.71
CA VAL A 257 -12.91 -3.76 0.92
C VAL A 257 -12.09 -4.74 0.09
N LEU A 258 -12.00 -4.50 -1.23
CA LEU A 258 -10.97 -5.14 -2.05
C LEU A 258 -9.74 -4.24 -2.08
N VAL A 259 -8.58 -4.81 -1.73
CA VAL A 259 -7.28 -4.16 -1.79
C VAL A 259 -6.50 -4.72 -2.98
N ALA A 260 -6.27 -3.87 -3.98
CA ALA A 260 -5.52 -4.21 -5.18
C ALA A 260 -4.05 -3.83 -5.03
N LEU A 261 -3.19 -4.85 -5.17
CA LEU A 261 -1.74 -4.77 -5.10
C LEU A 261 -1.19 -5.13 -6.48
N ILE A 262 -0.59 -4.16 -7.17
CA ILE A 262 0.06 -4.38 -8.47
C ILE A 262 1.55 -4.11 -8.26
N CYS A 263 2.35 -5.16 -8.24
CA CYS A 263 3.76 -5.05 -7.85
C CYS A 263 4.70 -5.35 -9.02
N ARG A 264 5.67 -4.47 -9.22
CA ARG A 264 6.78 -4.61 -10.17
C ARG A 264 8.09 -4.26 -9.47
N ASN A 265 9.05 -5.17 -9.47
CA ASN A 265 10.39 -5.00 -8.90
C ASN A 265 10.40 -4.42 -7.47
N SER A 266 9.51 -4.92 -6.62
CA SER A 266 9.25 -4.45 -5.26
C SER A 266 9.87 -5.34 -4.17
N GLU A 267 10.88 -6.16 -4.47
CA GLU A 267 11.54 -7.05 -3.48
C GLU A 267 12.01 -6.28 -2.24
N HIS A 268 12.56 -5.09 -2.44
CA HIS A 268 13.12 -4.24 -1.40
C HIS A 268 12.06 -3.68 -0.44
N SER A 269 10.84 -3.42 -0.92
CA SER A 269 9.78 -2.74 -0.17
C SER A 269 8.71 -3.67 0.40
N LEU A 270 8.46 -4.79 -0.27
CA LEU A 270 7.41 -5.75 0.07
C LEU A 270 7.42 -6.22 1.53
N PRO A 271 8.57 -6.55 2.16
CA PRO A 271 8.56 -6.96 3.56
C PRO A 271 7.91 -5.91 4.48
N TYR A 272 8.18 -4.63 4.25
CA TYR A 272 7.65 -3.54 5.07
C TYR A 272 6.20 -3.21 4.69
N PHE A 273 5.93 -3.11 3.39
CA PHE A 273 4.60 -2.83 2.85
C PHE A 273 3.57 -3.88 3.28
N LEU A 274 3.86 -5.17 3.11
CA LEU A 274 2.97 -6.27 3.51
C LEU A 274 2.77 -6.29 5.02
N GLY A 275 3.79 -5.94 5.80
CA GLY A 275 3.65 -5.70 7.23
C GLY A 275 2.61 -4.62 7.53
N ASN A 276 2.59 -3.52 6.80
CA ASN A 276 1.58 -2.47 6.98
C ASN A 276 0.17 -2.99 6.64
N ILE A 277 0.00 -3.73 5.54
CA ILE A 277 -1.28 -4.35 5.16
C ILE A 277 -1.79 -5.33 6.24
N GLU A 278 -0.90 -6.12 6.83
CA GLU A 278 -1.21 -7.01 7.96
C GLU A 278 -1.72 -6.22 9.17
N ARG A 279 -1.09 -5.08 9.46
CA ARG A 279 -1.38 -4.27 10.65
C ARG A 279 -2.50 -3.26 10.48
N LEU A 280 -3.08 -3.12 9.28
CA LEU A 280 -4.34 -2.38 9.11
C LEU A 280 -5.38 -2.93 10.09
N ASN A 281 -5.89 -2.05 10.95
CA ASN A 281 -6.90 -2.35 11.95
C ASN A 281 -8.28 -2.44 11.27
N TYR A 282 -8.44 -3.47 10.45
CA TYR A 282 -9.65 -3.77 9.71
C TYR A 282 -9.88 -5.28 9.73
N PRO A 283 -11.12 -5.77 9.89
CA PRO A 283 -11.39 -7.20 9.95
C PRO A 283 -10.91 -7.89 8.66
N LYS A 284 -9.97 -8.83 8.78
CA LYS A 284 -9.35 -9.47 7.61
C LYS A 284 -10.36 -10.29 6.81
N ASP A 285 -11.32 -10.90 7.47
CA ASP A 285 -12.49 -11.59 6.88
C ASP A 285 -13.47 -10.65 6.15
N ARG A 286 -13.24 -9.33 6.21
CA ARG A 286 -13.92 -8.28 5.44
C ARG A 286 -13.00 -7.61 4.41
N MET A 287 -11.74 -8.03 4.33
CA MET A 287 -10.77 -7.58 3.33
C MET A 287 -10.55 -8.67 2.29
N ALA A 288 -10.69 -8.32 1.02
CA ALA A 288 -10.24 -9.13 -0.10
C ALA A 288 -8.91 -8.60 -0.64
N LEU A 289 -8.03 -9.49 -1.08
CA LEU A 289 -6.77 -9.13 -1.71
C LEU A 289 -6.81 -9.49 -3.18
N TRP A 290 -6.48 -8.54 -4.04
CA TRP A 290 -6.27 -8.77 -5.46
C TRP A 290 -4.83 -8.45 -5.77
N VAL A 291 -4.02 -9.47 -6.06
CA VAL A 291 -2.57 -9.31 -6.16
C VAL A 291 -2.11 -9.73 -7.54
N ALA A 292 -1.48 -8.80 -8.26
CA ALA A 292 -0.87 -9.04 -9.55
C ALA A 292 0.60 -8.66 -9.55
N THR A 293 1.40 -9.38 -10.33
CA THR A 293 2.77 -8.97 -10.65
C THR A 293 2.88 -8.52 -12.10
N ASP A 294 3.89 -7.72 -12.38
CA ASP A 294 4.14 -7.13 -13.71
C ASP A 294 5.63 -7.23 -14.07
N HIS A 295 6.03 -8.24 -14.86
CA HIS A 295 7.34 -8.32 -15.53
C HIS A 295 8.53 -8.05 -14.57
N ASN A 296 8.65 -8.89 -13.54
CA ASN A 296 9.67 -8.77 -12.49
C ASN A 296 11.04 -9.31 -12.91
N LYS A 297 12.10 -8.60 -12.53
CA LYS A 297 13.51 -9.02 -12.61
C LYS A 297 14.08 -9.48 -11.26
N ASP A 298 13.36 -9.22 -10.17
CA ASP A 298 13.75 -9.51 -8.79
C ASP A 298 12.83 -10.57 -8.14
N ASN A 299 12.97 -10.82 -6.83
CA ASN A 299 12.19 -11.85 -6.12
C ASN A 299 10.76 -11.42 -5.74
N THR A 300 10.20 -10.35 -6.31
CA THR A 300 8.86 -9.84 -6.00
C THR A 300 7.78 -10.93 -6.04
N THR A 301 7.74 -11.73 -7.11
CA THR A 301 6.73 -12.78 -7.27
C THR A 301 6.85 -13.87 -6.21
N VAL A 302 8.09 -14.24 -5.85
CA VAL A 302 8.37 -15.26 -4.83
C VAL A 302 7.91 -14.79 -3.46
N ILE A 303 8.26 -13.55 -3.07
CA ILE A 303 7.87 -12.96 -1.79
C ILE A 303 6.35 -12.90 -1.65
N LEU A 304 5.65 -12.41 -2.67
CA LEU A 304 4.19 -12.31 -2.66
C LEU A 304 3.54 -13.69 -2.56
N ARG A 305 3.99 -14.67 -3.34
CA ARG A 305 3.46 -16.04 -3.29
C ARG A 305 3.62 -16.63 -1.89
N ASP A 306 4.81 -16.55 -1.31
CA ASP A 306 5.11 -17.13 -0.01
C ASP A 306 4.30 -16.46 1.12
N TRP A 307 4.06 -15.15 1.00
CA TRP A 307 3.18 -14.42 1.90
C TRP A 307 1.71 -14.83 1.75
N LEU A 308 1.19 -14.88 0.52
CA LEU A 308 -0.20 -15.24 0.22
C LEU A 308 -0.53 -16.67 0.69
N VAL A 309 0.37 -17.63 0.50
CA VAL A 309 0.17 -19.02 0.97
C VAL A 309 -0.11 -19.07 2.48
N LYS A 310 0.57 -18.22 3.27
CA LYS A 310 0.43 -18.16 4.73
C LYS A 310 -0.81 -17.38 5.17
N MET A 311 -1.21 -16.36 4.40
CA MET A 311 -2.21 -15.38 4.82
C MET A 311 -3.60 -15.60 4.22
N GLN A 312 -3.72 -16.33 3.11
CA GLN A 312 -4.97 -16.43 2.34
C GLN A 312 -6.20 -16.82 3.16
N ASN A 313 -6.04 -17.67 4.18
CA ASN A 313 -7.15 -18.14 5.03
C ASN A 313 -7.63 -17.09 6.06
N LEU A 314 -6.89 -15.99 6.23
CA LEU A 314 -7.30 -14.89 7.11
C LEU A 314 -8.13 -13.85 6.38
N TYR A 315 -7.96 -13.73 5.06
CA TYR A 315 -8.63 -12.74 4.24
C TYR A 315 -9.96 -13.29 3.69
N HIS A 316 -10.92 -12.41 3.44
CA HIS A 316 -12.23 -12.77 2.86
C HIS A 316 -12.09 -13.55 1.55
N TYR A 317 -11.17 -13.09 0.71
CA TYR A 317 -10.89 -13.64 -0.60
C TYR A 317 -9.48 -13.21 -1.02
N VAL A 318 -8.80 -14.06 -1.77
CA VAL A 318 -7.49 -13.77 -2.35
C VAL A 318 -7.50 -14.16 -3.82
N GLU A 319 -7.12 -13.22 -4.67
CA GLU A 319 -6.87 -13.44 -6.08
C GLU A 319 -5.40 -13.21 -6.40
N TRP A 320 -4.80 -14.16 -7.11
CA TRP A 320 -3.38 -14.14 -7.45
C TRP A 320 -3.19 -14.21 -8.97
N ARG A 321 -2.49 -13.23 -9.53
CA ARG A 321 -2.25 -13.08 -10.97
C ARG A 321 -0.77 -12.81 -11.26
N PRO A 322 0.09 -13.85 -11.27
CA PRO A 322 1.50 -13.68 -11.55
C PRO A 322 1.78 -13.42 -13.03
N LYS A 323 2.71 -12.51 -13.31
CA LYS A 323 3.30 -12.29 -14.64
C LYS A 323 4.82 -12.13 -14.50
N GLU A 324 5.54 -13.23 -14.64
CA GLU A 324 7.01 -13.24 -14.58
C GLU A 324 7.66 -13.02 -15.95
N GLU A 325 7.10 -13.63 -17.00
CA GLU A 325 7.68 -13.60 -18.34
C GLU A 325 6.78 -12.88 -19.36
N PRO A 326 7.35 -12.00 -20.22
CA PRO A 326 8.77 -11.59 -20.22
C PRO A 326 9.16 -10.76 -18.98
N GLN A 327 10.45 -10.64 -18.68
CA GLN A 327 10.95 -9.83 -17.53
C GLN A 327 10.98 -8.31 -17.79
N GLY A 328 10.41 -7.88 -18.91
CA GLY A 328 10.36 -6.48 -19.32
C GLY A 328 9.53 -6.28 -20.57
N TYR A 329 9.27 -5.03 -20.90
CA TYR A 329 8.58 -4.64 -22.12
C TYR A 329 9.57 -4.52 -23.29
N ARG A 330 9.06 -4.70 -24.52
CA ARG A 330 9.91 -4.63 -25.73
C ARG A 330 10.41 -3.23 -26.07
N ASP A 331 9.79 -2.21 -25.49
CA ASP A 331 10.06 -0.78 -25.72
C ASP A 331 10.73 -0.12 -24.51
N GLU A 332 11.15 -0.89 -23.50
CA GLU A 332 11.88 -0.38 -22.35
C GLU A 332 13.38 -0.68 -22.44
N ASP A 333 14.20 0.31 -22.10
CA ASP A 333 15.66 0.22 -21.98
C ASP A 333 16.08 -0.14 -20.54
N GLY A 334 15.21 0.11 -19.57
CA GLY A 334 15.50 -0.06 -18.14
C GLY A 334 14.27 -0.35 -17.28
N PRO A 335 14.46 -0.92 -16.07
CA PRO A 335 13.35 -1.37 -15.21
C PRO A 335 12.49 -0.22 -14.64
N LYS A 336 13.02 1.01 -14.63
CA LYS A 336 12.31 2.21 -14.15
C LYS A 336 11.62 3.01 -15.25
N GLN A 337 11.82 2.65 -16.51
CA GLN A 337 11.18 3.36 -17.62
C GLN A 337 9.68 3.04 -17.67
N TRP A 338 8.88 4.08 -17.89
CA TRP A 338 7.45 3.97 -18.13
C TRP A 338 7.15 4.17 -19.61
N THR A 339 6.87 3.07 -20.29
CA THR A 339 6.55 3.04 -21.72
C THR A 339 5.05 2.95 -21.93
N ASP A 340 4.56 3.27 -23.14
CA ASP A 340 3.14 3.16 -23.46
C ASP A 340 2.62 1.73 -23.26
N LEU A 341 3.41 0.70 -23.60
CA LEU A 341 3.02 -0.70 -23.37
C LEU A 341 2.89 -1.01 -21.88
N ARG A 342 3.77 -0.47 -21.05
CA ARG A 342 3.70 -0.61 -19.59
C ARG A 342 2.49 0.12 -19.02
N TYR A 343 2.26 1.37 -19.40
CA TYR A 343 1.06 2.12 -18.98
C TYR A 343 -0.21 1.37 -19.34
N GLU A 344 -0.34 0.91 -20.59
CA GLU A 344 -1.50 0.16 -21.05
C GLU A 344 -1.73 -1.11 -20.23
N HIS A 345 -0.66 -1.87 -19.94
CA HIS A 345 -0.76 -3.10 -19.15
C HIS A 345 -1.19 -2.83 -17.70
N VAL A 346 -0.57 -1.87 -17.03
CA VAL A 346 -0.91 -1.50 -15.65
C VAL A 346 -2.35 -0.99 -15.57
N MET A 347 -2.80 -0.17 -16.53
CA MET A 347 -4.19 0.26 -16.62
C MET A 347 -5.17 -0.91 -16.78
N LYS A 348 -4.83 -1.90 -17.61
CA LYS A 348 -5.63 -3.14 -17.75
C LYS A 348 -5.68 -3.95 -16.44
N LEU A 349 -4.58 -4.04 -15.70
CA LEU A 349 -4.54 -4.69 -14.39
C LEU A 349 -5.43 -3.96 -13.37
N ARG A 350 -5.31 -2.63 -13.28
CA ARG A 350 -6.18 -1.80 -12.40
C ARG A 350 -7.65 -1.94 -12.77
N GLN A 351 -7.97 -1.96 -14.06
CA GLN A 351 -9.33 -2.18 -14.53
C GLN A 351 -9.85 -3.57 -14.13
N ALA A 352 -9.04 -4.63 -14.30
CA ALA A 352 -9.42 -5.98 -13.90
C ALA A 352 -9.66 -6.09 -12.40
N ALA A 353 -8.83 -5.41 -11.58
CA ALA A 353 -9.03 -5.35 -10.13
C ALA A 353 -10.33 -4.63 -9.75
N LEU A 354 -10.64 -3.50 -10.40
CA LEU A 354 -11.90 -2.77 -10.19
C LEU A 354 -13.12 -3.60 -10.60
N VAL A 355 -13.06 -4.31 -11.72
CA VAL A 355 -14.12 -5.23 -12.17
C VAL A 355 -14.32 -6.34 -11.14
N SER A 356 -13.23 -6.95 -10.66
CA SER A 356 -13.29 -8.01 -9.65
C SER A 356 -13.94 -7.52 -8.36
N ALA A 357 -13.63 -6.28 -7.93
CA ALA A 357 -14.27 -5.66 -6.77
C ALA A 357 -15.78 -5.47 -6.94
N ARG A 358 -16.23 -5.08 -8.14
CA ARG A 358 -17.66 -4.97 -8.46
C ARG A 358 -18.34 -6.34 -8.53
N GLU A 359 -17.71 -7.32 -9.19
CA GLU A 359 -18.23 -8.69 -9.33
C GLU A 359 -18.39 -9.40 -7.98
N MET A 360 -17.57 -9.05 -6.99
CA MET A 360 -17.67 -9.61 -5.64
C MET A 360 -18.55 -8.81 -4.67
N TRP A 361 -19.18 -7.74 -5.14
CA TRP A 361 -19.95 -6.81 -4.32
C TRP A 361 -19.13 -6.25 -3.13
N ALA A 362 -17.90 -5.82 -3.40
CA ALA A 362 -17.13 -5.03 -2.45
C ALA A 362 -17.77 -3.63 -2.31
N ASP A 363 -17.83 -3.12 -1.08
CA ASP A 363 -18.30 -1.77 -0.79
C ASP A 363 -17.25 -0.73 -1.19
N TYR A 364 -15.99 -1.08 -1.00
CA TYR A 364 -14.86 -0.22 -1.29
C TYR A 364 -13.78 -0.94 -2.10
N PHE A 365 -13.09 -0.17 -2.94
CA PHE A 365 -11.91 -0.60 -3.69
C PHE A 365 -10.72 0.28 -3.31
N MET A 366 -9.67 -0.31 -2.75
CA MET A 366 -8.42 0.38 -2.47
C MET A 366 -7.37 -0.05 -3.48
N LEU A 367 -6.76 0.90 -4.17
CA LEU A 367 -5.51 0.67 -4.90
C LEU A 367 -4.35 1.10 -4.00
N ALA A 368 -3.29 0.28 -3.93
CA ALA A 368 -2.08 0.64 -3.19
C ALA A 368 -0.81 0.20 -3.92
N ASP A 369 0.09 1.16 -4.18
CA ASP A 369 1.45 0.91 -4.66
C ASP A 369 2.25 0.20 -3.56
N CYS A 370 2.99 -0.84 -3.96
CA CYS A 370 3.63 -1.80 -3.04
C CYS A 370 4.87 -1.26 -2.31
N ASP A 371 5.18 0.03 -2.45
CA ASP A 371 6.25 0.77 -1.79
C ASP A 371 5.75 1.89 -0.85
N ASN A 372 4.43 2.04 -0.70
CA ASN A 372 3.86 3.01 0.23
C ASN A 372 3.82 2.49 1.68
N LEU A 373 4.54 3.15 2.58
CA LEU A 373 4.58 2.81 4.00
C LEU A 373 3.31 3.31 4.72
N LEU A 374 2.24 2.51 4.69
CA LEU A 374 0.95 2.80 5.32
C LEU A 374 1.01 2.62 6.84
N THR A 375 1.64 3.57 7.55
CA THR A 375 1.95 3.44 8.98
C THR A 375 0.75 3.63 9.91
N ASN A 376 -0.35 4.25 9.47
CA ASN A 376 -1.55 4.44 10.26
C ASN A 376 -2.49 3.24 10.12
N PRO A 377 -2.65 2.40 11.17
CA PRO A 377 -3.45 1.18 11.09
C PRO A 377 -4.94 1.46 10.89
N ASP A 378 -5.44 2.62 11.30
CA ASP A 378 -6.87 2.98 11.23
C ASP A 378 -7.25 3.71 9.94
N MET A 379 -6.33 3.80 8.96
CA MET A 379 -6.52 4.56 7.72
C MET A 379 -7.85 4.27 7.02
N LEU A 380 -8.22 3.00 6.86
CA LEU A 380 -9.46 2.63 6.16
C LEU A 380 -10.69 3.24 6.82
N TRP A 381 -10.83 3.10 8.15
CA TRP A 381 -11.95 3.69 8.89
C TRP A 381 -12.01 5.21 8.75
N LYS A 382 -10.85 5.86 8.85
CA LYS A 382 -10.72 7.31 8.77
C LYS A 382 -11.11 7.83 7.39
N LEU A 383 -10.64 7.20 6.32
CA LEU A 383 -10.98 7.57 4.94
C LEU A 383 -12.45 7.28 4.61
N MET A 384 -12.98 6.13 5.03
CA MET A 384 -14.40 5.78 4.86
C MET A 384 -15.31 6.79 5.56
N GLY A 385 -14.93 7.25 6.76
CA GLY A 385 -15.68 8.25 7.53
C GLY A 385 -15.80 9.63 6.86
N GLU A 386 -14.94 9.96 5.89
CA GLU A 386 -15.04 11.21 5.12
C GLU A 386 -16.13 11.17 4.03
N ASN A 387 -16.68 9.98 3.76
CA ASN A 387 -17.79 9.76 2.83
C ASN A 387 -17.55 10.41 1.45
N LYS A 388 -16.40 10.14 0.83
CA LYS A 388 -16.03 10.63 -0.52
C LYS A 388 -15.99 9.48 -1.52
N THR A 389 -16.34 9.76 -2.78
CA THR A 389 -16.32 8.74 -3.84
C THR A 389 -14.91 8.28 -4.15
N ILE A 390 -13.95 9.20 -4.26
CA ILE A 390 -12.52 8.90 -4.37
C ILE A 390 -11.79 9.71 -3.32
N ILE A 391 -11.00 9.04 -2.46
CA ILE A 391 -10.20 9.70 -1.43
C ILE A 391 -8.84 9.04 -1.24
N ALA A 392 -7.78 9.84 -1.21
CA ALA A 392 -6.44 9.41 -0.89
C ALA A 392 -6.05 9.85 0.54
N PRO A 393 -5.37 8.99 1.31
CA PRO A 393 -4.58 9.44 2.44
C PRO A 393 -3.41 10.29 1.91
N MET A 394 -3.18 11.48 2.45
CA MET A 394 -1.97 12.23 2.12
C MET A 394 -0.78 11.48 2.68
N LEU A 395 0.11 11.03 1.80
CA LEU A 395 1.34 10.35 2.16
C LEU A 395 2.51 11.35 2.18
N GLU A 396 3.34 11.27 3.21
CA GLU A 396 4.50 12.16 3.39
C GLU A 396 5.70 11.65 2.56
N SER A 397 6.46 12.58 1.97
CA SER A 397 7.71 12.27 1.28
C SER A 397 8.80 13.26 1.70
N ARG A 398 10.07 12.92 1.43
CA ARG A 398 11.21 13.79 1.77
C ARG A 398 11.26 15.08 0.93
N ALA A 399 10.85 15.01 -0.33
CA ALA A 399 10.91 16.13 -1.28
C ALA A 399 9.55 16.80 -1.43
N ALA A 400 9.44 17.83 -2.29
CA ALA A 400 8.16 18.46 -2.58
C ALA A 400 7.14 17.54 -3.28
N TYR A 401 7.52 16.30 -3.64
CA TYR A 401 6.64 15.27 -4.20
C TYR A 401 5.52 14.86 -3.23
N SER A 402 4.35 14.51 -3.76
CA SER A 402 3.22 13.99 -2.99
C SER A 402 2.28 13.20 -3.89
N ASN A 403 1.34 12.47 -3.28
CA ASN A 403 0.39 11.62 -3.99
C ASN A 403 -0.87 12.35 -4.49
N PHE A 404 -0.81 13.68 -4.66
CA PHE A 404 -1.94 14.49 -5.13
C PHE A 404 -1.47 15.75 -5.87
N TRP A 405 -2.30 16.28 -6.76
CA TRP A 405 -2.07 17.56 -7.43
C TRP A 405 -3.16 18.56 -7.08
N CYS A 406 -2.81 19.81 -6.74
CA CYS A 406 -3.82 20.84 -6.47
C CYS A 406 -4.44 21.47 -7.72
N ALA A 407 -3.80 21.36 -8.88
CA ALA A 407 -4.31 21.83 -10.15
C ALA A 407 -3.64 21.08 -11.30
N MET A 408 -4.30 21.09 -12.46
CA MET A 408 -3.77 20.59 -13.73
C MET A 408 -3.79 21.70 -14.79
N THR A 409 -2.92 21.59 -15.78
CA THR A 409 -2.95 22.41 -17.00
C THR A 409 -4.07 21.93 -17.94
N SER A 410 -4.32 22.66 -19.03
CA SER A 410 -5.28 22.24 -20.06
C SER A 410 -4.90 20.94 -20.78
N GLN A 411 -3.62 20.55 -20.70
CA GLN A 411 -3.07 19.33 -21.27
C GLN A 411 -2.94 18.19 -20.25
N GLY A 412 -3.48 18.39 -19.03
CA GLY A 412 -3.49 17.36 -17.99
C GLY A 412 -2.25 17.30 -17.09
N TYR A 413 -1.21 18.11 -17.32
CA TYR A 413 0.00 18.10 -16.48
C TYR A 413 -0.16 18.83 -15.15
N TYR A 414 0.71 18.53 -14.19
CA TYR A 414 0.75 19.21 -12.89
C TYR A 414 0.83 20.73 -13.01
N LYS A 415 0.05 21.44 -12.19
CA LYS A 415 0.13 22.90 -12.04
C LYS A 415 0.29 23.27 -10.56
N ARG A 416 1.41 23.91 -10.22
CA ARG A 416 1.67 24.38 -8.85
C ARG A 416 0.68 25.46 -8.43
N THR A 417 0.17 25.36 -7.21
CA THR A 417 -0.73 26.36 -6.62
C THR A 417 -0.22 26.83 -5.25
N PRO A 418 -0.63 28.02 -4.77
CA PRO A 418 -0.33 28.48 -3.41
C PRO A 418 -0.90 27.58 -2.31
N ALA A 419 -1.93 26.77 -2.61
CA ALA A 419 -2.55 25.85 -1.66
C ALA A 419 -1.73 24.58 -1.41
N TYR A 420 -0.86 24.20 -2.35
CA TYR A 420 -0.13 22.93 -2.33
C TYR A 420 0.76 22.77 -1.09
N LEU A 421 1.68 23.72 -0.86
CA LEU A 421 2.62 23.63 0.26
C LEU A 421 1.92 23.66 1.64
N PRO A 422 0.92 24.52 1.89
CA PRO A 422 0.18 24.49 3.16
C PRO A 422 -0.54 23.16 3.43
N ILE A 423 -1.11 22.51 2.41
CA ILE A 423 -1.75 21.19 2.56
C ILE A 423 -0.67 20.14 2.84
N ARG A 424 0.36 20.05 1.99
CA ARG A 424 1.45 19.06 2.12
C ARG A 424 2.19 19.15 3.46
N LYS A 425 2.42 20.36 3.98
CA LYS A 425 3.11 20.59 5.27
C LYS A 425 2.19 20.51 6.49
N HIS A 426 0.95 20.04 6.35
CA HIS A 426 -0.06 20.01 7.41
C HIS A 426 -0.34 21.37 8.09
N VAL A 427 0.01 22.49 7.44
CA VAL A 427 -0.35 23.84 7.91
C VAL A 427 -1.85 24.04 7.78
N ARG A 428 -2.45 23.50 6.71
CA ARG A 428 -3.90 23.39 6.54
C ARG A 428 -4.30 21.93 6.62
N LYS A 429 -5.00 21.54 7.70
CA LYS A 429 -5.52 20.19 7.90
C LYS A 429 -6.98 20.07 7.44
N GLY A 430 -7.32 18.99 6.75
CA GLY A 430 -8.66 18.74 6.24
C GLY A 430 -8.71 17.69 5.12
N CYS A 431 -9.86 17.66 4.44
CA CYS A 431 -10.06 16.89 3.22
C CYS A 431 -10.29 17.88 2.07
N PHE A 432 -9.40 17.87 1.09
CA PHE A 432 -9.34 18.88 0.04
C PHE A 432 -9.72 18.26 -1.30
N ALA A 433 -10.62 18.94 -2.02
CA ALA A 433 -10.91 18.61 -3.40
C ALA A 433 -9.65 18.87 -4.25
N VAL A 434 -9.25 17.88 -5.04
CA VAL A 434 -8.07 17.92 -5.90
C VAL A 434 -8.41 17.26 -7.24
N PRO A 435 -7.89 17.76 -8.37
CA PRO A 435 -8.16 17.14 -9.66
C PRO A 435 -7.53 15.75 -9.83
N MET A 436 -6.52 15.40 -9.03
CA MET A 436 -5.84 14.12 -9.16
C MET A 436 -5.27 13.64 -7.81
N VAL A 437 -5.45 12.34 -7.55
CA VAL A 437 -4.74 11.57 -6.52
C VAL A 437 -4.16 10.30 -7.15
N HIS A 438 -3.04 9.80 -6.63
CA HIS A 438 -2.40 8.58 -7.13
C HIS A 438 -1.79 7.75 -6.00
N SER A 439 -1.13 6.66 -6.38
CA SER A 439 -0.37 5.72 -5.55
C SER A 439 -1.14 4.95 -4.49
N THR A 440 -1.88 5.60 -3.60
CA THR A 440 -2.83 4.91 -2.72
C THR A 440 -4.08 5.74 -2.56
N PHE A 441 -5.23 5.14 -2.88
CA PHE A 441 -6.53 5.79 -2.72
C PHE A 441 -7.65 4.75 -2.62
N LEU A 442 -8.76 5.19 -2.06
CA LEU A 442 -9.97 4.42 -1.82
C LEU A 442 -11.10 4.93 -2.72
N ILE A 443 -11.81 4.03 -3.36
CA ILE A 443 -13.04 4.30 -4.12
C ILE A 443 -14.22 3.69 -3.35
N ASP A 444 -15.27 4.49 -3.12
CA ASP A 444 -16.55 4.02 -2.59
C ASP A 444 -17.42 3.50 -3.75
N LEU A 445 -17.51 2.17 -3.89
CA LEU A 445 -18.23 1.50 -4.98
C LEU A 445 -19.75 1.51 -4.79
N ARG A 446 -20.23 1.87 -3.59
CA ARG A 446 -21.66 1.95 -3.29
C ARG A 446 -22.31 3.17 -3.93
N LYS A 447 -21.50 4.19 -4.27
CA LYS A 447 -21.98 5.43 -4.90
C LYS A 447 -22.21 5.20 -6.39
N GLU A 448 -23.37 5.63 -6.87
CA GLU A 448 -23.75 5.47 -8.28
C GLU A 448 -22.72 6.05 -9.25
N ALA A 449 -22.17 7.23 -8.95
CA ALA A 449 -21.15 7.88 -9.77
C ALA A 449 -19.87 7.04 -9.94
N SER A 450 -19.57 6.12 -9.00
CA SER A 450 -18.41 5.23 -9.11
C SER A 450 -18.55 4.20 -10.24
N ARG A 451 -19.77 3.93 -10.75
CA ARG A 451 -20.02 2.94 -11.82
C ARG A 451 -19.39 3.35 -13.15
N GLN A 452 -19.27 4.65 -13.39
CA GLN A 452 -18.69 5.22 -14.61
C GLN A 452 -17.16 5.31 -14.58
N LEU A 453 -16.53 5.04 -13.42
CA LEU A 453 -15.08 5.04 -13.29
C LEU A 453 -14.47 3.85 -14.04
N VAL A 454 -13.45 4.14 -14.86
CA VAL A 454 -12.68 3.16 -15.62
C VAL A 454 -11.20 3.55 -15.63
N PHE A 455 -10.32 2.56 -15.43
CA PHE A 455 -8.89 2.69 -15.66
C PHE A 455 -8.51 2.39 -17.11
N HIS A 456 -9.27 1.51 -17.78
CA HIS A 456 -9.04 1.10 -19.16
C HIS A 456 -10.34 0.60 -19.81
N PRO A 457 -10.57 0.81 -21.13
CA PRO A 457 -9.76 1.66 -22.03
C PRO A 457 -9.88 3.15 -21.67
N PRO A 458 -8.95 4.00 -22.13
CA PRO A 458 -9.11 5.45 -22.02
C PRO A 458 -10.44 5.91 -22.63
N HIS A 459 -11.00 7.00 -22.09
CA HIS A 459 -12.24 7.58 -22.61
C HIS A 459 -12.08 7.93 -24.12
N PRO A 460 -13.10 7.76 -24.97
CA PRO A 460 -12.99 8.05 -26.42
C PRO A 460 -12.56 9.49 -26.75
N GLU A 461 -12.86 10.45 -25.87
CA GLU A 461 -12.47 11.86 -26.00
C GLU A 461 -11.09 12.20 -25.36
N TYR A 462 -10.38 11.19 -24.84
CA TYR A 462 -9.08 11.40 -24.23
C TYR A 462 -8.04 11.83 -25.25
N SER A 463 -7.38 12.97 -24.99
CA SER A 463 -6.39 13.58 -25.89
C SER A 463 -5.13 14.07 -25.18
N TRP A 464 -4.98 13.72 -23.90
CA TRP A 464 -3.82 14.12 -23.07
C TRP A 464 -2.69 13.08 -23.14
N ALA A 465 -1.62 13.31 -22.37
CA ALA A 465 -0.49 12.39 -22.27
C ALA A 465 -0.94 10.97 -21.90
N PHE A 466 -0.35 9.94 -22.51
CA PHE A 466 -0.70 8.56 -22.21
C PHE A 466 -0.01 8.10 -20.93
N ASP A 467 -0.70 8.27 -19.81
CA ASP A 467 -0.21 8.03 -18.46
C ASP A 467 -1.37 7.50 -17.61
N ASP A 468 -1.12 6.49 -16.79
CA ASP A 468 -2.15 5.76 -16.05
C ASP A 468 -2.87 6.62 -15.00
N ILE A 469 -2.19 7.57 -14.37
CA ILE A 469 -2.77 8.45 -13.35
C ILE A 469 -3.53 9.60 -14.00
N ILE A 470 -3.05 10.14 -15.12
CA ILE A 470 -3.72 11.20 -15.88
C ILE A 470 -4.97 10.65 -16.58
N VAL A 471 -4.90 9.46 -17.18
CA VAL A 471 -6.05 8.79 -17.80
C VAL A 471 -7.16 8.54 -16.78
N PHE A 472 -6.82 8.06 -15.58
CA PHE A 472 -7.82 7.83 -14.54
C PHE A 472 -8.41 9.14 -13.99
N ALA A 473 -7.59 10.19 -13.83
CA ALA A 473 -8.07 11.52 -13.45
C ALA A 473 -9.08 12.08 -14.48
N PHE A 474 -8.81 11.88 -15.77
CA PHE A 474 -9.74 12.23 -16.83
C PHE A 474 -11.03 11.39 -16.78
N SER A 475 -10.94 10.08 -16.55
CA SER A 475 -12.11 9.21 -16.37
C SER A 475 -13.00 9.71 -15.23
N ALA A 476 -12.43 10.02 -14.07
CA ALA A 476 -13.18 10.56 -12.94
C ALA A 476 -13.86 11.89 -13.29
N ARG A 477 -13.16 12.78 -14.01
CA ARG A 477 -13.72 14.05 -14.48
C ARG A 477 -14.90 13.84 -15.43
N MET A 478 -14.81 12.90 -16.38
CA MET A 478 -15.92 12.59 -17.31
C MET A 478 -17.11 11.94 -16.59
N ALA A 479 -16.84 11.21 -15.50
CA ALA A 479 -17.86 10.65 -14.62
C ALA A 479 -18.47 11.66 -13.62
N ASP A 480 -18.07 12.94 -13.68
CA ASP A 480 -18.43 13.98 -12.70
C ASP A 480 -18.09 13.60 -11.25
N VAL A 481 -16.98 12.87 -11.07
CA VAL A 481 -16.47 12.41 -9.77
C VAL A 481 -15.30 13.26 -9.31
N GLN A 482 -15.50 14.03 -8.25
CA GLN A 482 -14.44 14.78 -7.57
C GLN A 482 -13.54 13.87 -6.71
N MET A 483 -12.23 13.96 -6.91
CA MET A 483 -11.23 13.32 -6.04
C MET A 483 -10.88 14.18 -4.83
N PHE A 484 -10.47 13.54 -3.74
CA PHE A 484 -10.09 14.21 -2.49
C PHE A 484 -8.77 13.68 -1.92
N VAL A 485 -8.00 14.54 -1.29
CA VAL A 485 -6.86 14.16 -0.44
C VAL A 485 -7.14 14.53 1.01
N CYS A 486 -6.86 13.63 1.96
CA CYS A 486 -7.05 13.84 3.39
C CYS A 486 -5.72 13.89 4.13
N ASN A 487 -5.49 14.96 4.90
CA ASN A 487 -4.29 15.13 5.74
C ASN A 487 -4.63 15.47 7.20
N LYS A 488 -5.85 15.13 7.64
CA LYS A 488 -6.25 15.26 9.06
C LYS A 488 -5.30 14.42 9.94
N GLU A 489 -5.05 13.19 9.49
CA GLU A 489 -4.08 12.18 9.94
C GLU A 489 -2.69 12.31 9.31
N THR A 490 -1.63 11.86 10.00
CA THR A 490 -0.45 11.27 9.33
C THR A 490 -0.81 9.83 8.99
N TYR A 491 -0.90 9.51 7.71
CA TYR A 491 -1.38 8.20 7.25
C TYR A 491 -0.25 7.24 6.85
N GLY A 492 0.89 7.78 6.44
CA GLY A 492 1.99 7.00 5.91
C GLY A 492 2.97 7.84 5.12
N ASN A 493 3.92 7.16 4.49
CA ASN A 493 4.97 7.77 3.69
C ASN A 493 5.07 7.09 2.32
N LEU A 494 5.58 7.81 1.33
CA LEU A 494 5.90 7.26 0.01
C LEU A 494 7.32 7.64 -0.43
N PRO A 495 8.02 6.78 -1.19
CA PRO A 495 9.30 7.12 -1.78
C PRO A 495 9.14 8.19 -2.87
N VAL A 496 10.23 8.89 -3.17
CA VAL A 496 10.28 9.82 -4.30
C VAL A 496 10.64 9.01 -5.55
N PRO A 497 9.89 9.13 -6.67
CA PRO A 497 10.19 8.43 -7.90
C PRO A 497 11.60 8.71 -8.40
N LEU A 498 12.25 7.66 -8.89
CA LEU A 498 13.57 7.74 -9.52
C LEU A 498 13.43 7.95 -11.04
N ARG A 499 14.53 8.35 -11.68
CA ARG A 499 14.60 8.58 -13.13
C ARG A 499 14.59 7.25 -13.89
N SER A 500 14.21 7.32 -15.17
CA SER A 500 14.12 6.15 -16.07
C SER A 500 15.40 5.30 -16.16
N HIS A 501 16.58 5.93 -16.07
CA HIS A 501 17.88 5.25 -16.15
C HIS A 501 18.37 4.65 -14.82
N ASN A 502 17.65 4.83 -13.72
CA ASN A 502 18.05 4.28 -12.43
C ASN A 502 17.87 2.76 -12.37
N THR A 503 18.71 2.12 -11.56
CA THR A 503 18.75 0.67 -11.37
C THR A 503 17.81 0.23 -10.24
N LEU A 504 17.55 -1.08 -10.13
CA LEU A 504 16.83 -1.65 -8.98
C LEU A 504 17.57 -1.45 -7.66
N GLN A 505 18.91 -1.40 -7.69
CA GLN A 505 19.70 -1.09 -6.50
C GLN A 505 19.50 0.36 -6.06
N ASP A 506 19.43 1.31 -7.00
CA ASP A 506 19.14 2.70 -6.67
C ASP A 506 17.75 2.84 -6.03
N GLU A 507 16.77 2.07 -6.51
CA GLU A 507 15.43 2.02 -5.92
C GLU A 507 15.43 1.46 -4.51
N ALA A 508 16.14 0.35 -4.28
CA ALA A 508 16.30 -0.23 -2.95
C ALA A 508 16.99 0.73 -1.96
N ASP A 509 18.04 1.43 -2.39
CA ASP A 509 18.75 2.42 -1.57
C ASP A 509 17.88 3.66 -1.27
N SER A 510 17.08 4.11 -2.26
CA SER A 510 16.13 5.21 -2.10
C SER A 510 15.02 4.85 -1.11
N PHE A 511 14.44 3.65 -1.24
CA PHE A 511 13.43 3.15 -0.32
C PHE A 511 13.98 2.95 1.10
N LEU A 512 15.20 2.43 1.24
CA LEU A 512 15.87 2.33 2.54
C LEU A 512 15.97 3.70 3.21
N HIS A 513 16.34 4.75 2.48
CA HIS A 513 16.35 6.10 3.03
C HIS A 513 14.96 6.55 3.47
N SER A 514 13.91 6.32 2.67
CA SER A 514 12.52 6.59 3.07
C SER A 514 12.14 5.87 4.36
N LEU A 515 12.48 4.58 4.51
CA LEU A 515 12.26 3.79 5.71
C LEU A 515 12.96 4.41 6.94
N LEU A 516 14.21 4.83 6.79
CA LEU A 516 14.99 5.44 7.87
C LEU A 516 14.41 6.80 8.29
N GLU A 517 13.95 7.62 7.34
CA GLU A 517 13.30 8.91 7.64
C GLU A 517 12.01 8.73 8.45
N VAL A 518 11.20 7.70 8.16
CA VAL A 518 10.01 7.38 8.98
C VAL A 518 10.42 7.12 10.43
N ASN A 519 11.51 6.38 10.64
CA ASN A 519 11.99 5.94 11.94
C ASN A 519 12.62 7.07 12.77
N VAL A 520 12.85 8.26 12.19
CA VAL A 520 13.37 9.43 12.91
C VAL A 520 12.34 9.92 13.93
N ARG A 521 11.08 10.03 13.51
CA ARG A 521 9.98 10.61 14.31
C ARG A 521 8.96 9.58 14.79
N ASN A 522 8.93 8.39 14.18
CA ASN A 522 7.97 7.34 14.49
C ASN A 522 8.70 6.07 14.94
N PRO A 523 8.00 5.15 15.61
CA PRO A 523 8.52 3.80 15.86
C PRO A 523 8.99 3.13 14.56
N PRO A 524 10.02 2.27 14.63
CA PRO A 524 10.52 1.55 13.46
C PRO A 524 9.40 0.84 12.69
N VAL A 525 9.36 1.02 11.37
CA VAL A 525 8.44 0.25 10.53
C VAL A 525 8.88 -1.20 10.51
N MET A 526 8.06 -2.07 11.09
CA MET A 526 8.39 -3.49 11.20
C MET A 526 8.08 -4.24 9.90
N PRO A 527 8.93 -5.20 9.47
CA PRO A 527 8.58 -6.06 8.34
C PRO A 527 7.40 -6.99 8.69
N SER A 528 6.84 -7.64 7.66
CA SER A 528 5.90 -8.75 7.79
C SER A 528 6.52 -9.87 8.59
N LYS A 529 5.76 -10.46 9.52
CA LYS A 529 6.19 -11.66 10.26
C LYS A 529 6.12 -12.94 9.43
N TYR A 530 5.51 -12.88 8.24
CA TYR A 530 5.30 -14.01 7.35
C TYR A 530 6.24 -14.00 6.14
N VAL A 531 6.93 -12.90 5.88
CA VAL A 531 7.98 -12.80 4.86
C VAL A 531 9.35 -12.92 5.54
N PRO A 532 10.21 -13.86 5.11
CA PRO A 532 11.57 -13.91 5.60
C PRO A 532 12.33 -12.66 5.11
N VAL A 533 12.90 -11.90 6.04
CA VAL A 533 13.84 -10.83 5.71
C VAL A 533 15.26 -11.40 5.77
N PRO A 534 16.07 -11.28 4.71
CA PRO A 534 17.45 -11.76 4.73
C PRO A 534 18.21 -11.17 5.91
N THR A 535 18.98 -12.01 6.61
CA THR A 535 19.87 -11.54 7.67
C THR A 535 20.91 -10.61 7.05
N LYS A 536 20.96 -9.38 7.55
CA LYS A 536 21.94 -8.39 7.10
C LYS A 536 23.30 -8.76 7.70
N GLN A 537 24.36 -8.56 6.92
CA GLN A 537 25.76 -8.74 7.35
C GLN A 537 26.38 -7.35 7.47
N PRO A 538 26.42 -6.75 8.67
CA PRO A 538 26.96 -5.42 8.84
C PRO A 538 28.50 -5.43 8.78
N ASP A 539 29.07 -4.38 8.21
CA ASP A 539 30.53 -4.17 8.11
C ASP A 539 30.93 -2.80 8.67
N LYS A 540 32.23 -2.53 8.72
CA LYS A 540 32.80 -1.27 9.18
C LYS A 540 33.10 -0.29 8.03
N LEU A 541 32.49 -0.47 6.85
CA LEU A 541 32.66 0.42 5.68
C LEU A 541 34.11 0.60 5.20
N GLY A 542 35.02 -0.32 5.54
CA GLY A 542 36.45 -0.20 5.24
C GLY A 542 37.28 0.49 6.34
N PHE A 543 36.65 1.07 7.36
CA PHE A 543 37.36 1.62 8.52
C PHE A 543 37.80 0.51 9.49
N ASP A 544 38.87 0.76 10.24
CA ASP A 544 39.31 -0.15 11.31
C ASP A 544 38.27 -0.24 12.44
N GLU A 545 37.61 0.89 12.73
CA GLU A 545 36.52 0.99 13.69
C GLU A 545 35.51 2.08 13.30
N VAL A 546 34.24 1.78 13.55
CA VAL A 546 33.16 2.79 13.54
C VAL A 546 32.71 2.97 14.99
N PHE A 547 32.80 4.17 15.51
CA PHE A 547 32.40 4.52 16.87
C PHE A 547 31.05 5.24 16.87
N MET A 548 30.14 4.84 17.75
CA MET A 548 28.90 5.56 18.01
C MET A 548 28.90 6.09 19.45
N ILE A 549 28.83 7.40 19.60
CA ILE A 549 28.76 8.06 20.91
C ILE A 549 27.32 8.03 21.40
N ASN A 550 27.10 7.47 22.59
CA ASN A 550 25.77 7.44 23.21
C ASN A 550 25.88 7.57 24.73
N LEU A 551 25.03 8.41 25.32
CA LEU A 551 24.84 8.45 26.77
C LEU A 551 24.10 7.19 27.22
N GLN A 552 24.64 6.47 28.22
CA GLN A 552 24.07 5.19 28.67
C GLN A 552 22.58 5.26 29.06
N ARG A 553 22.16 6.41 29.61
CA ARG A 553 20.77 6.69 30.00
C ARG A 553 19.82 6.90 28.80
N ARG A 554 20.34 7.21 27.61
CA ARG A 554 19.57 7.44 26.37
C ARG A 554 19.40 6.14 25.58
N THR A 555 18.72 5.17 26.20
CA THR A 555 18.43 3.89 25.54
C THR A 555 17.52 4.07 24.33
N ASP A 556 16.63 5.06 24.36
CA ASP A 556 15.76 5.49 23.26
C ASP A 556 16.55 5.84 21.99
N ARG A 557 17.58 6.68 22.12
CA ARG A 557 18.44 7.08 20.99
C ARG A 557 19.29 5.92 20.52
N ARG A 558 19.86 5.15 21.45
CA ARG A 558 20.69 3.99 21.14
C ARG A 558 19.93 2.95 20.33
N GLU A 559 18.75 2.54 20.78
CA GLU A 559 17.96 1.51 20.09
C GLU A 559 17.56 1.94 18.68
N ARG A 560 17.12 3.20 18.53
CA ARG A 560 16.80 3.77 17.22
C ARG A 560 18.02 3.80 16.31
N MET A 561 19.15 4.31 16.78
CA MET A 561 20.36 4.43 15.97
C MET A 561 20.94 3.06 15.59
N MET A 562 20.97 2.10 16.52
CA MET A 562 21.41 0.73 16.25
C MET A 562 20.51 0.04 15.22
N SER A 563 19.20 0.26 15.27
CA SER A 563 18.27 -0.22 14.24
C SER A 563 18.57 0.41 12.88
N THR A 564 18.81 1.71 12.83
CA THR A 564 19.18 2.44 11.60
C THR A 564 20.49 1.93 10.99
N LEU A 565 21.52 1.70 11.83
CA LEU A 565 22.81 1.18 11.38
C LEU A 565 22.70 -0.27 10.88
N TYR A 566 21.91 -1.10 11.56
CA TYR A 566 21.64 -2.47 11.10
C TYR A 566 20.97 -2.48 9.72
N GLU A 567 19.96 -1.62 9.49
CA GLU A 567 19.31 -1.49 8.18
C GLU A 567 20.27 -1.06 7.08
N GLN A 568 21.24 -0.18 7.39
CA GLN A 568 22.31 0.23 6.48
C GLN A 568 23.48 -0.75 6.38
N LYS A 569 23.43 -1.88 7.09
CA LYS A 569 24.52 -2.88 7.16
C LYS A 569 25.83 -2.27 7.68
N ILE A 570 25.75 -1.47 8.74
CA ILE A 570 26.88 -0.85 9.43
C ILE A 570 26.98 -1.42 10.83
N THR A 571 28.14 -1.95 11.20
CA THR A 571 28.46 -2.30 12.60
C THR A 571 29.25 -1.17 13.23
N CYS A 572 29.03 -0.93 14.52
CA CYS A 572 29.81 0.05 15.28
C CYS A 572 30.11 -0.45 16.70
N LYS A 573 31.15 0.12 17.30
CA LYS A 573 31.42 0.06 18.74
C LYS A 573 30.70 1.23 19.42
N VAL A 574 29.76 0.91 20.31
CA VAL A 574 29.11 1.92 21.15
C VAL A 574 30.08 2.38 22.24
N ILE A 575 30.35 3.69 22.27
CA ILE A 575 31.15 4.33 23.30
C ILE A 575 30.21 4.97 24.31
N ALA A 576 30.38 4.61 25.58
CA ALA A 576 29.66 5.24 26.67
C ALA A 576 30.11 6.69 26.80
N ALA A 577 29.25 7.62 26.38
CA ALA A 577 29.51 9.04 26.50
C ALA A 577 29.63 9.45 27.97
N VAL A 578 30.52 10.40 28.24
CA VAL A 578 30.74 10.94 29.59
C VAL A 578 29.53 11.78 29.96
N ASP A 579 28.81 11.31 30.98
CA ASP A 579 27.70 12.03 31.55
C ASP A 579 28.24 13.23 32.35
N GLY A 580 28.05 14.44 31.82
CA GLY A 580 28.60 15.71 32.33
C GLY A 580 28.35 16.03 33.81
N THR A 581 27.67 15.16 34.57
CA THR A 581 27.32 15.25 35.99
C THR A 581 28.46 15.47 37.00
N MET A 582 29.73 15.37 36.59
CA MET A 582 30.88 15.54 37.49
C MET A 582 30.86 16.89 38.22
N ASN A 583 31.33 16.92 39.47
CA ASN A 583 31.53 18.18 40.20
C ASN A 583 32.90 18.81 39.87
N ILE A 584 33.04 20.12 40.10
CA ILE A 584 34.26 20.88 39.79
C ILE A 584 35.51 20.29 40.46
N SER A 585 35.36 19.80 41.69
CA SER A 585 36.49 19.21 42.43
C SER A 585 36.98 17.92 41.77
N GLU A 586 36.08 17.07 41.28
CA GLU A 586 36.41 15.89 40.48
C GLU A 586 37.08 16.28 39.17
N VAL A 587 36.55 17.28 38.46
CA VAL A 587 37.12 17.78 37.19
C VAL A 587 38.55 18.28 37.40
N HIS A 588 38.81 19.07 38.45
CA HIS A 588 40.17 19.52 38.78
C HIS A 588 41.09 18.40 39.25
N ASN A 589 40.58 17.41 40.00
CA ASN A 589 41.37 16.24 40.38
C ASN A 589 41.78 15.38 39.18
N LEU A 590 41.02 15.42 38.09
CA LEU A 590 41.36 14.82 36.81
C LEU A 590 42.34 15.68 35.97
N GLY A 591 42.80 16.82 36.51
CA GLY A 591 43.69 17.75 35.82
C GLY A 591 43.03 18.52 34.67
N ILE A 592 41.69 18.60 34.67
CA ILE A 592 40.93 19.30 33.65
C ILE A 592 40.75 20.76 34.08
N HIS A 593 41.15 21.68 33.20
CA HIS A 593 41.04 23.13 33.44
C HIS A 593 40.44 23.81 32.22
N MET A 594 39.38 24.60 32.42
CA MET A 594 38.79 25.42 31.36
C MET A 594 39.79 26.45 30.85
N LEU A 595 39.77 26.72 29.55
CA LEU A 595 40.53 27.79 28.94
C LEU A 595 40.23 29.12 29.67
N PRO A 596 41.24 29.82 30.23
CA PRO A 596 41.02 31.07 30.93
C PRO A 596 40.36 32.11 30.03
N GLY A 597 39.26 32.71 30.50
CA GLY A 597 38.53 33.74 29.75
C GLY A 597 37.63 33.21 28.62
N TYR A 598 37.46 31.89 28.50
CA TYR A 598 36.48 31.34 27.56
C TYR A 598 35.06 31.76 27.92
N ASN A 599 34.35 32.27 26.91
CA ASN A 599 32.93 32.55 26.96
C ASN A 599 32.36 32.16 25.61
N ASP A 600 31.28 31.38 25.60
CA ASP A 600 30.60 30.96 24.37
C ASP A 600 30.32 32.20 23.50
N PRO A 601 30.83 32.26 22.25
CA PRO A 601 30.73 33.45 21.41
C PRO A 601 29.29 33.88 21.08
N TYR A 602 28.31 32.97 21.21
CA TYR A 602 26.92 33.16 20.80
C TYR A 602 25.98 33.31 21.99
N HIS A 603 26.16 32.49 23.03
CA HIS A 603 25.35 32.47 24.24
C HIS A 603 25.92 33.36 25.35
N ASN A 604 27.18 33.81 25.20
CA ASN A 604 27.89 34.63 26.18
C ASN A 604 27.85 34.01 27.59
N ARG A 605 28.08 32.68 27.66
CA ARG A 605 28.12 31.88 28.89
C ARG A 605 29.39 31.01 28.98
N PRO A 606 29.80 30.57 30.17
CA PRO A 606 30.90 29.61 30.32
C PRO A 606 30.55 28.24 29.73
N LEU A 607 31.56 27.35 29.70
CA LEU A 607 31.39 25.93 29.40
C LEU A 607 30.27 25.33 30.25
N THR A 608 29.44 24.49 29.64
CA THR A 608 28.46 23.67 30.36
C THR A 608 29.04 22.30 30.71
N LYS A 609 28.43 21.68 31.72
CA LYS A 609 28.69 20.28 32.09
C LYS A 609 28.46 19.32 30.92
N GLY A 610 27.41 19.55 30.12
CA GLY A 610 27.12 18.77 28.93
C GLY A 610 28.19 18.90 27.84
N GLU A 611 28.66 20.11 27.54
CA GLU A 611 29.77 20.35 26.60
C GLU A 611 31.08 19.69 27.07
N LEU A 612 31.37 19.74 28.38
CA LEU A 612 32.49 19.00 28.98
C LEU A 612 32.36 17.48 28.73
N GLY A 613 31.18 16.92 28.99
CA GLY A 613 30.90 15.50 28.74
C GLY A 613 31.07 15.10 27.27
N CYS A 614 30.56 15.93 26.35
CA CYS A 614 30.75 15.75 24.91
C CYS A 614 32.25 15.74 24.54
N PHE A 615 33.01 16.75 24.99
CA PHE A 615 34.45 16.83 24.72
C PHE A 615 35.19 15.58 25.19
N LEU A 616 34.95 15.16 26.44
CA LEU A 616 35.61 13.98 27.01
C LEU A 616 35.25 12.68 26.29
N SER A 617 34.03 12.60 25.73
CA SER A 617 33.60 11.45 24.94
C SER A 617 34.43 11.33 23.64
N HIS A 618 34.64 12.43 22.92
CA HIS A 618 35.52 12.45 21.74
C HIS A 618 36.99 12.24 22.11
N TYR A 619 37.46 12.86 23.19
CA TYR A 619 38.83 12.68 23.69
C TYR A 619 39.15 11.21 23.97
N ASN A 620 38.23 10.48 24.61
CA ASN A 620 38.40 9.05 24.88
C ASN A 620 38.49 8.23 23.59
N ILE A 621 37.76 8.62 22.53
CA ILE A 621 37.86 7.97 21.22
C ILE A 621 39.23 8.24 20.59
N TRP A 622 39.71 9.49 20.59
CA TRP A 622 41.04 9.81 20.06
C TRP A 622 42.13 9.02 20.79
N LYS A 623 42.02 8.92 22.12
CA LYS A 623 42.92 8.12 22.95
C LYS A 623 42.90 6.65 22.53
N GLU A 624 41.71 6.09 22.34
CA GLU A 624 41.55 4.70 21.90
C GLU A 624 42.11 4.47 20.48
N ILE A 625 41.91 5.40 19.54
CA ILE A 625 42.47 5.35 18.19
C ILE A 625 44.00 5.22 18.26
N VAL A 626 44.66 6.06 19.07
CA VAL A 626 46.12 6.05 19.24
C VAL A 626 46.59 4.79 19.97
N GLU A 627 45.93 4.39 21.06
CA GLU A 627 46.28 3.20 21.84
C GLU A 627 46.19 1.91 21.02
N ARG A 628 45.17 1.80 20.16
CA ARG A 628 44.95 0.64 19.28
C ARG A 628 45.65 0.76 17.94
N ARG A 629 46.21 1.92 17.60
CA ARG A 629 46.79 2.25 16.28
C ARG A 629 45.81 2.00 15.14
N LEU A 630 44.62 2.58 15.25
CA LEU A 630 43.61 2.54 14.19
C LEU A 630 43.99 3.59 13.14
N GLU A 631 44.31 3.15 11.92
CA GLU A 631 44.73 4.02 10.83
C GLU A 631 43.59 4.93 10.38
N THR A 632 42.38 4.38 10.28
CA THR A 632 41.18 5.15 9.93
C THR A 632 40.00 4.76 10.81
N SER A 633 39.24 5.75 11.26
CA SER A 633 38.07 5.55 12.10
C SER A 633 36.94 6.50 11.72
N LEU A 634 35.70 6.01 11.81
CA LEU A 634 34.49 6.83 11.64
C LEU A 634 33.85 7.06 13.01
N VAL A 635 33.53 8.30 13.34
CA VAL A 635 32.87 8.69 14.59
C VAL A 635 31.52 9.32 14.27
N ILE A 636 30.45 8.83 14.90
CA ILE A 636 29.08 9.32 14.73
C ILE A 636 28.36 9.45 16.08
N GLU A 637 27.43 10.41 16.17
CA GLU A 637 26.51 10.56 17.31
C GLU A 637 25.24 9.67 17.17
N ASP A 638 24.40 9.65 18.21
CA ASP A 638 23.22 8.78 18.33
C ASP A 638 21.89 9.40 17.83
N ASP A 639 21.92 10.66 17.41
CA ASP A 639 20.75 11.44 16.99
C ASP A 639 20.91 12.00 15.57
N LEU A 640 21.45 11.16 14.69
CA LEU A 640 21.65 11.44 13.27
C LEU A 640 20.57 10.83 12.38
N ARG A 641 20.39 11.47 11.22
CA ARG A 641 19.77 10.93 10.02
C ARG A 641 20.78 10.94 8.86
N PHE A 642 20.62 10.03 7.92
CA PHE A 642 21.58 9.77 6.85
C PHE A 642 21.06 10.27 5.52
N GLU A 643 21.94 10.84 4.70
CA GLU A 643 21.61 11.28 3.34
C GLU A 643 21.33 10.08 2.41
N ILE A 644 20.55 10.31 1.35
CA ILE A 644 20.29 9.27 0.35
C ILE A 644 21.61 8.76 -0.25
N PHE A 645 21.70 7.44 -0.44
CA PHE A 645 22.90 6.75 -0.91
C PHE A 645 24.13 6.92 0.00
N PHE A 646 23.95 7.20 1.30
CA PHE A 646 25.03 7.42 2.28
C PHE A 646 26.24 6.50 2.10
N LYS A 647 26.04 5.17 2.21
CA LYS A 647 27.13 4.18 2.13
C LYS A 647 27.92 4.30 0.83
N ARG A 648 27.23 4.39 -0.31
CA ARG A 648 27.87 4.55 -1.63
C ARG A 648 28.64 5.86 -1.74
N ARG A 649 28.06 6.97 -1.26
CA ARG A 649 28.69 8.30 -1.32
C ARG A 649 29.93 8.37 -0.43
N LEU A 650 29.87 7.81 0.78
CA LEU A 650 31.01 7.75 1.70
C LEU A 650 32.15 6.89 1.13
N MET A 651 31.84 5.69 0.63
CA MET A 651 32.86 4.78 0.08
C MET A 651 33.51 5.36 -1.19
N ASN A 652 32.73 6.01 -2.06
CA ASN A 652 33.28 6.68 -3.24
C ASN A 652 34.21 7.84 -2.85
N LEU A 653 33.80 8.66 -1.88
CA LEU A 653 34.64 9.74 -1.36
C LEU A 653 35.96 9.19 -0.79
N MET A 654 35.90 8.15 0.05
CA MET A 654 37.10 7.56 0.64
C MET A 654 38.02 6.92 -0.40
N LYS A 655 37.44 6.32 -1.45
CA LYS A 655 38.23 5.80 -2.56
C LYS A 655 38.96 6.92 -3.32
N GLU A 656 38.29 8.03 -3.62
CA GLU A 656 38.95 9.17 -4.30
C GLU A 656 40.03 9.81 -3.42
N VAL A 657 39.80 9.90 -2.11
CA VAL A 657 40.80 10.36 -1.12
C VAL A 657 42.04 9.47 -1.12
N GLU A 658 41.86 8.14 -1.19
CA GLU A 658 42.95 7.16 -1.25
C GLU A 658 43.68 7.21 -2.60
N ASP A 659 42.93 7.21 -3.72
CA ASP A 659 43.47 7.20 -5.09
C ASP A 659 44.31 8.46 -5.38
N GLU A 660 43.89 9.63 -4.89
CA GLU A 660 44.64 10.90 -5.03
C GLU A 660 45.73 11.08 -3.96
N GLY A 661 45.81 10.18 -2.96
CA GLY A 661 46.80 10.23 -1.89
C GLY A 661 46.71 11.51 -1.04
N LEU A 662 45.48 11.99 -0.79
CA LEU A 662 45.28 13.20 0.00
C LEU A 662 45.78 12.99 1.44
N ASP A 663 46.61 13.91 1.92
CA ASP A 663 47.06 13.94 3.31
C ASP A 663 46.00 14.66 4.16
N TRP A 664 45.25 13.89 4.96
CA TRP A 664 44.13 14.37 5.78
C TRP A 664 44.22 13.86 7.23
N ASP A 665 43.74 14.69 8.16
CA ASP A 665 43.65 14.33 9.58
C ASP A 665 42.20 14.12 10.02
N LEU A 666 41.30 14.98 9.54
CA LEU A 666 39.88 14.97 9.89
C LEU A 666 39.04 15.29 8.65
N ILE A 667 37.97 14.52 8.43
CA ILE A 667 36.96 14.83 7.40
C ILE A 667 35.58 14.83 8.04
N TYR A 668 34.93 15.99 8.10
CA TYR A 668 33.55 16.08 8.58
C TYR A 668 32.59 15.41 7.60
N ILE A 669 31.66 14.63 8.13
CA ILE A 669 30.53 14.06 7.37
C ILE A 669 29.19 14.65 7.80
N GLY A 670 29.13 15.28 8.97
CA GLY A 670 27.98 16.05 9.45
C GLY A 670 28.45 17.15 10.39
N ARG A 671 28.01 18.38 10.10
CA ARG A 671 28.27 19.57 10.91
C ARG A 671 27.32 20.72 10.60
N LYS A 672 27.32 21.75 11.44
CA LYS A 672 26.67 23.04 11.19
C LYS A 672 27.69 24.06 10.69
N ARG A 673 27.55 24.48 9.43
CA ARG A 673 28.38 25.54 8.83
C ARG A 673 27.95 26.89 9.38
N MET A 674 28.91 27.68 9.86
CA MET A 674 28.61 29.02 10.39
C MET A 674 28.79 30.13 9.35
N GLN A 675 29.61 29.88 8.33
CA GLN A 675 29.76 30.75 7.17
C GLN A 675 29.00 30.13 6.00
N VAL A 676 27.90 30.75 5.57
CA VAL A 676 27.10 30.31 4.42
C VAL A 676 27.16 31.28 3.23
N ASP A 677 27.63 32.52 3.43
CA ASP A 677 27.62 33.54 2.36
C ASP A 677 28.62 33.28 1.22
N ARG A 678 29.58 32.36 1.43
CA ARG A 678 30.57 31.97 0.42
C ARG A 678 30.75 30.46 0.42
N PRO A 679 30.91 29.82 -0.75
CA PRO A 679 31.21 28.41 -0.83
C PRO A 679 32.61 28.13 -0.26
N GLU A 680 32.74 26.99 0.42
CA GLU A 680 34.03 26.48 0.86
C GLU A 680 34.87 26.03 -0.34
N LYS A 681 36.19 26.05 -0.17
CA LYS A 681 37.12 25.78 -1.26
C LYS A 681 37.14 24.28 -1.56
N ALA A 682 36.75 23.90 -2.77
CA ALA A 682 36.82 22.51 -3.25
C ALA A 682 38.26 21.98 -3.27
N VAL A 683 38.42 20.71 -2.91
CA VAL A 683 39.68 19.98 -3.05
C VAL A 683 39.84 19.56 -4.52
N PRO A 684 40.95 19.90 -5.19
CA PRO A 684 41.18 19.49 -6.57
C PRO A 684 41.14 17.96 -6.72
N ASN A 685 40.58 17.50 -7.84
CA ASN A 685 40.47 16.08 -8.25
C ASN A 685 39.64 15.14 -7.35
N ILE A 686 39.22 15.58 -6.16
CA ILE A 686 38.34 14.80 -5.28
C ILE A 686 36.96 15.44 -5.29
N HIS A 687 35.97 14.71 -5.79
CA HIS A 687 34.61 15.18 -5.86
C HIS A 687 33.98 15.21 -4.47
N ASN A 688 33.09 16.18 -4.28
CA ASN A 688 32.30 16.29 -3.05
C ASN A 688 33.13 16.46 -1.77
N LEU A 689 34.32 17.08 -1.87
CA LEU A 689 35.20 17.38 -0.74
C LEU A 689 35.64 18.84 -0.79
N VAL A 690 35.58 19.52 0.35
CA VAL A 690 36.00 20.91 0.52
C VAL A 690 36.93 21.05 1.72
N GLU A 691 37.77 22.09 1.73
CA GLU A 691 38.52 22.52 2.92
C GLU A 691 37.52 23.02 3.98
N ALA A 692 37.59 22.48 5.20
CA ALA A 692 36.64 22.86 6.25
C ALA A 692 36.90 24.32 6.72
N ASP A 693 35.83 25.11 6.82
CA ASP A 693 35.82 26.41 7.51
C ASP A 693 35.18 26.27 8.91
N TYR A 694 35.01 27.39 9.64
CA TYR A 694 34.43 27.40 10.99
C TYR A 694 33.03 26.74 11.06
N SER A 695 32.81 25.90 12.06
CA SER A 695 31.56 25.15 12.26
C SER A 695 31.25 24.85 13.71
N TYR A 696 29.95 24.61 13.97
CA TYR A 696 29.43 23.97 15.19
C TYR A 696 28.90 22.58 14.88
N TRP A 697 28.46 21.88 15.94
CA TRP A 697 27.83 20.56 15.92
C TRP A 697 28.71 19.49 15.29
N THR A 698 29.51 18.82 16.11
CA THR A 698 30.33 17.69 15.68
C THR A 698 29.50 16.39 15.58
N LEU A 699 28.55 16.37 14.65
CA LEU A 699 27.60 15.26 14.44
C LEU A 699 28.29 13.96 14.00
N GLY A 700 29.28 14.08 13.12
CA GLY A 700 30.08 12.94 12.69
C GLY A 700 31.28 13.34 11.82
N TYR A 701 32.36 12.58 11.95
CA TYR A 701 33.61 12.81 11.22
C TYR A 701 34.42 11.52 11.07
N MET A 702 35.28 11.50 10.06
CA MET A 702 36.34 10.53 9.88
C MET A 702 37.63 11.08 10.50
N MET A 703 38.41 10.19 11.11
CA MET A 703 39.64 10.52 11.83
C MET A 703 40.76 9.59 11.39
N SER A 704 41.92 10.14 11.06
CA SER A 704 43.14 9.37 10.85
C SER A 704 43.91 9.17 12.17
N LEU A 705 44.78 8.17 12.23
CA LEU A 705 45.69 7.96 13.36
C LEU A 705 46.49 9.24 13.68
N GLN A 706 47.07 9.84 12.64
CA GLN A 706 47.86 11.07 12.75
C GLN A 706 47.02 12.24 13.29
N GLY A 707 45.77 12.37 12.84
CA GLY A 707 44.85 13.39 13.33
C GLY A 707 44.59 13.25 14.83
N ALA A 708 44.31 12.03 15.29
CA ALA A 708 44.10 11.75 16.71
C ALA A 708 45.36 12.05 17.55
N GLU A 709 46.55 11.70 17.07
CA GLU A 709 47.82 12.02 17.73
C GLU A 709 48.04 13.54 17.86
N LYS A 710 47.76 14.32 16.80
CA LYS A 710 47.86 15.79 16.82
C LYS A 710 46.91 16.41 17.84
N LEU A 711 45.66 15.96 17.89
CA LEU A 711 44.66 16.47 18.83
C LEU A 711 45.04 16.17 20.30
N LEU A 712 45.58 14.98 20.59
CA LEU A 712 46.03 14.63 21.94
C LEU A 712 47.30 15.38 22.34
N LYS A 713 48.24 15.59 21.41
CA LYS A 713 49.50 16.32 21.64
C LYS A 713 49.28 17.78 22.02
N ALA A 714 48.14 18.36 21.65
CA ALA A 714 47.74 19.70 22.04
C ALA A 714 47.41 19.84 23.55
N GLU A 715 47.42 18.75 24.30
CA GLU A 715 47.09 18.68 25.73
C GLU A 715 45.76 19.38 26.09
N PRO A 716 44.66 19.08 25.39
CA PRO A 716 43.43 19.88 25.47
C PRO A 716 42.79 19.89 26.86
N LEU A 717 43.02 18.86 27.69
CA LEU A 717 42.47 18.81 29.05
C LEU A 717 42.99 19.94 29.95
N LYS A 718 44.20 20.47 29.70
CA LYS A 718 44.75 21.59 30.48
C LYS A 718 44.10 22.94 30.16
N ARG A 719 43.33 23.02 29.07
CA ARG A 719 42.76 24.26 28.53
C ARG A 719 41.48 23.98 27.72
N ILE A 720 40.53 23.31 28.36
CA ILE A 720 39.34 22.77 27.71
C ILE A 720 38.34 23.86 27.32
N LEU A 721 37.67 23.63 26.21
CA LEU A 721 36.58 24.39 25.60
C LEU A 721 35.73 23.37 24.80
N PRO A 722 34.51 23.71 24.33
CA PRO A 722 33.68 22.74 23.60
C PRO A 722 34.42 22.14 22.39
N VAL A 723 34.12 20.88 22.06
CA VAL A 723 34.81 20.18 20.95
C VAL A 723 34.65 20.92 19.62
N ASP A 724 33.47 21.50 19.41
CA ASP A 724 33.11 22.31 18.26
C ASP A 724 33.98 23.57 18.09
N GLU A 725 34.54 24.08 19.18
CA GLU A 725 35.43 25.24 19.17
C GLU A 725 36.90 24.79 19.09
N PHE A 726 37.22 23.65 19.71
CA PHE A 726 38.58 23.11 19.75
C PHE A 726 39.03 22.64 18.38
N LEU A 727 38.20 21.90 17.64
CA LEU A 727 38.57 21.39 16.32
C LEU A 727 38.94 22.55 15.37
N PRO A 728 38.11 23.60 15.16
CA PRO A 728 38.48 24.75 14.33
C PRO A 728 39.73 25.52 14.75
N ILE A 729 40.05 25.55 16.05
CA ILE A 729 41.33 26.11 16.51
C ILE A 729 42.48 25.31 15.91
N MET A 730 42.41 23.97 15.95
CA MET A 730 43.49 23.09 15.52
C MET A 730 43.77 23.15 14.00
N PHE A 731 42.84 23.66 13.19
CA PHE A 731 43.02 23.91 11.75
C PHE A 731 42.95 25.39 11.34
N ASN A 732 43.17 26.32 12.29
CA ASN A 732 43.26 27.77 12.07
C ASN A 732 42.03 28.42 11.39
N LYS A 733 40.82 27.98 11.75
CA LYS A 733 39.56 28.56 11.25
C LYS A 733 38.67 29.15 12.34
N HIS A 734 39.13 29.18 13.59
CA HIS A 734 38.35 29.75 14.69
C HIS A 734 38.31 31.30 14.60
N PRO A 735 37.15 31.96 14.82
CA PRO A 735 37.01 33.41 14.65
C PRO A 735 37.70 34.24 15.74
N VAL A 736 37.90 33.67 16.93
CA VAL A 736 38.56 34.34 18.07
C VAL A 736 40.05 34.00 18.09
N SER A 737 40.92 34.99 17.84
CA SER A 737 42.38 34.84 17.85
C SER A 737 42.93 34.45 19.22
N ASP A 738 42.41 35.05 20.29
CA ASP A 738 42.89 34.84 21.65
C ASP A 738 42.81 33.37 22.08
N TYR A 739 41.80 32.64 21.59
CA TYR A 739 41.64 31.22 21.87
C TYR A 739 42.64 30.38 21.07
N MET A 740 42.90 30.76 19.81
CA MET A 740 43.90 30.08 18.97
C MET A 740 45.32 30.23 19.51
N GLU A 741 45.68 31.40 20.03
CA GLU A 741 47.00 31.66 20.61
C GLU A 741 47.35 30.76 21.80
N GLN A 742 46.34 30.16 22.44
CA GLN A 742 46.54 29.20 23.52
C GLN A 742 47.01 27.82 23.04
N PHE A 743 47.07 27.56 21.74
CA PHE A 743 47.52 26.27 21.20
C PHE A 743 48.63 26.53 20.20
N GLU A 744 49.90 26.25 20.56
CA GLU A 744 51.05 26.61 19.71
C GLU A 744 51.09 25.84 18.37
N THR A 745 50.78 24.55 18.39
CA THR A 745 50.78 23.68 17.21
C THR A 745 49.33 23.48 16.73
N ARG A 746 48.99 24.04 15.56
CA ARG A 746 47.65 24.00 14.94
C ARG A 746 47.77 23.58 13.48
N ASP A 747 48.22 22.36 13.25
CA ASP A 747 48.56 21.80 11.94
C ASP A 747 47.60 20.68 11.50
N LEU A 748 46.38 20.65 12.06
CA LEU A 748 45.35 19.69 11.68
C LEU A 748 44.84 20.00 10.27
N LYS A 749 44.84 19.00 9.39
CA LYS A 749 44.31 19.07 8.03
C LYS A 749 42.86 18.61 8.01
N ALA A 750 41.94 19.58 8.08
CA ALA A 750 40.51 19.33 8.17
C ALA A 750 39.79 19.60 6.84
N PHE A 751 38.98 18.63 6.42
CA PHE A 751 38.11 18.72 5.25
C PHE A 751 36.66 18.43 5.64
N SER A 752 35.74 18.60 4.70
CA SER A 752 34.31 18.31 4.89
C SER A 752 33.73 17.72 3.61
N ALA A 753 32.87 16.73 3.75
CA ALA A 753 32.03 16.27 2.65
C ALA A 753 31.08 17.38 2.18
N GLU A 754 30.84 17.46 0.87
CA GLU A 754 29.97 18.45 0.20
C GLU A 754 29.14 17.78 -0.90
N PRO A 755 27.80 17.66 -0.77
CA PRO A 755 27.04 17.97 0.44
C PRO A 755 27.33 16.98 1.57
N LEU A 756 27.01 17.39 2.80
CA LEU A 756 27.13 16.55 3.99
C LEU A 756 26.39 15.21 3.82
N LEU A 757 26.82 14.22 4.60
CA LEU A 757 26.35 12.84 4.51
C LEU A 757 25.43 12.46 5.67
N VAL A 758 25.52 13.17 6.80
CA VAL A 758 24.63 13.01 7.95
C VAL A 758 24.16 14.37 8.47
N TYR A 759 22.96 14.37 9.04
CA TYR A 759 22.26 15.55 9.55
C TYR A 759 21.66 15.23 10.92
N PRO A 760 21.32 16.23 11.75
CA PRO A 760 20.65 15.95 13.01
C PRO A 760 19.21 15.49 12.74
N THR A 761 18.67 14.66 13.65
CA THR A 761 17.26 14.23 13.60
C THR A 761 16.29 15.41 13.77
N HIS A 762 16.68 16.42 14.55
CA HIS A 762 15.91 17.64 14.81
C HIS A 762 16.84 18.84 14.78
N TYR A 763 16.43 19.91 14.12
CA TYR A 763 17.12 21.20 14.23
C TYR A 763 16.63 21.96 15.46
N THR A 764 17.44 22.90 15.92
CA THR A 764 17.07 23.77 17.04
C THR A 764 15.76 24.51 16.76
N GLY A 765 14.80 24.40 17.68
CA GLY A 765 13.46 24.99 17.54
C GLY A 765 12.43 24.08 16.86
N ASP A 766 12.82 22.91 16.36
CA ASP A 766 11.86 21.89 15.92
C ASP A 766 11.11 21.31 17.13
N SER A 767 9.85 20.92 16.88
CA SER A 767 9.07 20.17 17.89
C SER A 767 9.80 18.86 18.22
N GLY A 768 10.07 18.62 19.51
CA GLY A 768 10.80 17.43 19.97
C GLY A 768 12.32 17.60 20.08
N TYR A 769 12.88 18.77 19.76
CA TYR A 769 14.31 19.05 20.00
C TYR A 769 14.66 19.00 21.49
N ILE A 770 15.66 18.18 21.84
CA ILE A 770 16.23 18.05 23.19
C ILE A 770 17.75 17.98 23.05
N SER A 771 18.48 18.89 23.70
CA SER A 771 19.94 18.92 23.69
C SER A 771 20.52 18.59 25.06
N ASP A 772 21.13 17.41 25.22
CA ASP A 772 21.78 17.00 26.46
C ASP A 772 23.06 17.81 26.77
N THR A 773 23.62 18.51 25.77
CA THR A 773 24.77 19.40 25.93
C THR A 773 24.33 20.80 26.40
N GLU A 774 23.36 21.40 25.71
CA GLU A 774 22.95 22.80 25.92
C GLU A 774 21.99 23.01 27.10
N THR A 775 21.19 22.00 27.50
CA THR A 775 20.21 22.13 28.61
C THR A 775 20.71 21.60 29.95
N SER A 776 22.02 21.69 30.19
CA SER A 776 22.67 21.19 31.43
C SER A 776 22.91 22.34 32.44
N THR A 777 23.86 22.21 33.37
CA THR A 777 24.25 23.31 34.26
C THR A 777 25.57 23.91 33.80
N VAL A 778 25.82 25.17 34.13
CA VAL A 778 27.13 25.80 33.92
C VAL A 778 28.18 25.02 34.70
N TRP A 779 29.38 24.85 34.13
CA TRP A 779 30.40 23.94 34.67
C TRP A 779 30.79 24.27 36.12
N ASP A 780 30.76 25.55 36.50
CA ASP A 780 31.18 26.05 37.81
C ASP A 780 30.02 26.32 38.80
N ASN A 781 28.77 26.06 38.39
CA ASN A 781 27.61 26.39 39.22
C ASN A 781 26.39 25.48 38.97
N ASP A 782 26.23 24.48 39.83
CA ASP A 782 25.12 23.50 39.79
C ASP A 782 23.72 24.11 39.99
N LYS A 783 23.63 25.36 40.46
CA LYS A 783 22.35 26.06 40.65
C LYS A 783 21.88 26.79 39.40
N VAL A 784 22.77 27.00 38.42
CA VAL A 784 22.46 27.71 37.17
C VAL A 784 22.26 26.65 36.08
N ARG A 785 21.00 26.27 35.89
CA ARG A 785 20.59 25.53 34.69
C ARG A 785 20.62 26.45 33.49
N THR A 786 21.21 25.98 32.41
CA THR A 786 21.07 26.58 31.10
C THR A 786 19.77 26.06 30.50
N ASP A 787 18.95 26.98 30.01
CA ASP A 787 17.77 26.65 29.20
C ASP A 787 17.92 27.38 27.87
N TRP A 788 17.43 26.76 26.80
CA TRP A 788 17.39 27.35 25.48
C TRP A 788 16.14 28.24 25.37
N ASP A 789 16.03 29.24 26.25
CA ASP A 789 14.85 30.11 26.29
C ASP A 789 15.05 31.35 25.40
N ARG A 790 14.30 31.39 24.28
CA ARG A 790 14.25 32.49 23.30
C ARG A 790 13.86 33.85 23.91
N GLY A 791 13.37 33.90 25.14
CA GLY A 791 12.81 35.10 25.76
C GLY A 791 13.80 36.15 26.27
N ARG A 792 15.11 35.88 26.36
CA ARG A 792 16.06 36.76 27.09
C ARG A 792 17.19 37.42 26.29
N THR A 793 17.40 37.10 25.03
CA THR A 793 18.48 37.70 24.22
C THR A 793 17.91 38.63 23.15
N GLY A 794 17.99 39.95 23.38
CA GLY A 794 17.52 41.00 22.48
C GLY A 794 18.27 41.16 21.15
N LYS A 795 18.96 40.11 20.67
CA LYS A 795 19.64 40.02 19.36
C LYS A 795 18.88 39.12 18.36
N THR A 796 17.59 38.87 18.61
CA THR A 796 16.76 37.89 17.90
C THR A 796 16.22 38.34 16.54
N GLY A 797 16.43 39.60 16.12
CA GLY A 797 16.05 40.09 14.79
C GLY A 797 16.92 39.53 13.67
N GLU A 798 18.23 39.73 13.76
CA GLU A 798 19.21 39.20 12.79
C GLU A 798 19.29 37.67 12.85
N GLN A 799 19.15 37.07 14.04
CA GLN A 799 19.12 35.61 14.20
C GLN A 799 17.90 34.93 13.58
N ALA A 800 16.75 35.60 13.46
CA ALA A 800 15.59 35.02 12.80
C ALA A 800 15.83 34.87 11.29
N GLU A 801 16.44 35.88 10.66
CA GLU A 801 16.84 35.87 9.24
C GLU A 801 17.97 34.86 8.99
N ILE A 802 19.01 34.85 9.86
CA ILE A 802 20.10 33.87 9.81
C ILE A 802 19.59 32.43 10.07
N SER A 803 18.58 32.19 10.92
CA SER A 803 18.11 30.83 11.21
C SER A 803 17.37 30.17 10.04
N THR A 804 16.76 30.96 9.16
CA THR A 804 16.15 30.47 7.92
C THR A 804 17.17 30.28 6.80
N GLU A 805 18.24 31.08 6.76
CA GLU A 805 19.31 30.97 5.76
C GLU A 805 20.41 29.93 6.15
N ALA A 806 20.66 29.72 7.44
CA ALA A 806 21.67 28.81 7.99
C ALA A 806 21.15 27.43 8.41
N GLN A 807 19.90 27.11 8.08
CA GLN A 807 19.61 25.71 7.76
C GLN A 807 20.55 25.38 6.59
N ASN A 808 21.15 24.19 6.55
CA ASN A 808 21.70 23.66 5.30
C ASN A 808 20.51 23.45 4.33
N SER A 809 19.86 24.54 3.91
CA SER A 809 18.54 24.61 3.30
C SER A 809 18.63 24.29 1.81
N ASP A 810 19.84 24.40 1.25
CA ASP A 810 20.21 23.89 -0.06
C ASP A 810 20.25 22.35 -0.14
N VAL A 811 20.13 21.64 1.00
CA VAL A 811 20.10 20.17 1.03
C VAL A 811 18.79 19.59 0.48
N LEU A 812 17.73 20.39 0.34
CA LEU A 812 16.52 19.94 -0.36
C LEU A 812 16.65 19.95 -1.90
N GLN A 813 17.81 20.30 -2.43
CA GLN A 813 18.07 20.32 -3.87
C GLN A 813 19.38 19.62 -4.21
N SER A 814 19.44 18.31 -3.96
CA SER A 814 20.26 17.48 -4.86
C SER A 814 19.81 17.73 -6.31
N PRO A 815 20.70 17.73 -7.31
CA PRO A 815 20.31 17.68 -8.73
C PRO A 815 19.37 16.49 -9.05
N LEU A 816 19.33 15.48 -8.18
CA LEU A 816 18.36 14.39 -8.21
C LEU A 816 16.97 14.80 -7.69
N ASP A 817 16.88 15.73 -6.74
CA ASP A 817 15.62 16.24 -6.15
C ASP A 817 14.97 17.35 -6.98
N SER A 818 15.73 18.06 -7.83
CA SER A 818 15.18 19.04 -8.79
C SER A 818 14.51 18.39 -10.00
N ALA A 819 14.65 17.07 -10.17
CA ALA A 819 14.39 16.35 -11.42
C ALA A 819 12.95 15.88 -11.62
N ALA A 820 12.10 15.88 -10.59
CA ALA A 820 10.67 15.58 -10.74
C ALA A 820 9.90 16.67 -11.54
N ARG A 821 10.59 17.70 -12.04
CA ARG A 821 10.02 18.82 -12.80
C ARG A 821 10.06 18.66 -14.32
N GLU A 822 10.84 17.72 -14.85
CA GLU A 822 11.06 17.63 -16.31
C GLU A 822 10.45 16.40 -16.99
N GLU A 823 9.98 15.39 -16.22
CA GLU A 823 9.30 14.20 -16.77
C GLU A 823 7.86 13.98 -16.23
N LEU A 824 7.31 14.95 -15.46
CA LEU A 824 5.89 15.07 -15.08
C LEU A 824 5.36 16.45 -15.46
#